data_AF-A0A971B0Q1-F1
#
_entry.id   AF-A0A971B0Q1-F1
#
_cell.length_a   1.000
_cell.length_b   1.000
_cell.length_c   1.000
_cell.angle_alpha   90.00
_cell.angle_beta   90.00
_cell.angle_gamma   90.00
#
_symmetry.space_group_name_H-M   'P 1'
#
loop_
_entity.id
_entity.type
_entity.pdbx_description
1 polymer ?
#
loop_
_entity_poly.entity_id
_entity_poly.type
_entity_poly.pdbx_seq_one_letter_code
_entity_poly.pdbx_strand_id
1 'polypeptide(L)'
;MMKKLSAVVVFILSVCSFAATARTAETVPDLVIADFESLDGWRGLELDRQEFKEGRASGLWYKMPERSGVATSAFSHDWSRHSAVSFWMHNARKVDAAFMLILRSENPASDGDDYYSLKLRLDRWTGWRRLVVPFSEFGAAREPLGWNQIERIDFTASGWDNQPHPEAEVRFDDFRVLAIDRVTGPRMSDEELFDAMDLARPDMAAVKQAVERGDPAAAKAAWLEHLRTRKKPVWTVDWRDRPSRDRPVPRGGSEGWDYYSKSLRVDWTGWKHFRLAKEDFDVARKPIGWQWIDSISISAAGWGHEPDAETVLYFDDVRLVGAGRSVDLGTFEKDTDGWVGLTVSTEQAKSGGASGKWDRLHLQPSIRTTAAPTDWTNVETLEFWCYSPKVTDARLTMVLNSDQRDFAAADEVLKHVIQGHDFGPDIDWQADPNNYREWTYAINRFFHWRTLAAAYWEGGDERYAKELCDQWVDWVRKNPVPLFSSGNGSYTWRTIECGIRQSTTWPDCLYRVMGSEHFTPEVAAVVTKSMIEHARHLTAWPTRGGNWLTMESNGLGTIGILLPEMKEAAEWRTTGLARQYAELDNQVYPDGSQIELTTGYHQVSLNNFLGLASTAILNDVPLPGDYYDKLRRMFEYNLYVQMPNGRTPALNDGGTSDVVRSMETAFELYKDPLFDWAATRGERGTPPDHTSHYFPYAGQMVMRSGWEPDARYMIMDAGPFGFGHQHEDKLSLMMYAFGKVHVIDPGNYAYDSSPWRRYTTDTPAHNTVMVDGEPQRRRRQPRETFLVDQPLATNVWRTSDRLDYAAGQYDEGYGDDNAIAVTHRREVLFVKPAYWLVVDTFAGEGRHRYESLFHFDADEAEIDADSRTVRTIDPTPNCLIAAAGRPGLDLKVLKGQTEPSVQGFVAAQRWRPSWKTPDAERPEHGKREIPTALFTLDADGPARMVYVIMPYPKDESPSVTVETVAAEAPSLRVKVQLPNGILDDVTLGETVRVTRLLPSGESSVWATLDIHP
;
A
#
# COMPACT_ATOMS: atom_id res chain seq x y z
N MET A 1 -75.15 -3.91 16.58
CA MET A 1 -75.12 -5.18 17.35
C MET A 1 -73.93 -6.00 16.82
N MET A 2 -72.71 -5.69 17.26
CA MET A 2 -71.94 -6.42 18.29
C MET A 2 -71.38 -7.80 17.86
N LYS A 3 -70.03 -7.87 17.83
CA LYS A 3 -69.10 -9.03 17.97
C LYS A 3 -68.88 -9.87 16.69
N LYS A 4 -67.70 -10.13 16.09
CA LYS A 4 -66.23 -10.24 16.41
C LYS A 4 -65.74 -11.65 15.96
N LEU A 5 -64.46 -11.70 15.52
CA LEU A 5 -63.61 -12.81 14.99
C LEU A 5 -63.81 -13.18 13.49
N SER A 6 -62.80 -13.36 12.63
CA SER A 6 -61.33 -13.16 12.63
C SER A 6 -60.78 -13.41 11.21
N ALA A 7 -59.71 -12.67 10.84
CA ALA A 7 -58.65 -12.96 9.86
C ALA A 7 -58.93 -13.03 8.34
N VAL A 8 -58.46 -12.02 7.58
CA VAL A 8 -57.48 -12.11 6.45
C VAL A 8 -57.03 -10.67 6.05
N VAL A 9 -55.75 -10.58 5.74
CA VAL A 9 -54.83 -9.50 5.33
C VAL A 9 -55.36 -8.55 4.21
N VAL A 10 -55.13 -7.23 4.35
CA VAL A 10 -54.34 -6.28 3.50
C VAL A 10 -54.69 -4.83 3.93
N PHE A 11 -53.70 -3.92 3.86
CA PHE A 11 -53.68 -2.46 4.11
C PHE A 11 -53.39 -1.96 5.53
N ILE A 12 -52.10 -1.72 5.80
CA ILE A 12 -51.65 -0.65 6.72
C ILE A 12 -50.89 0.38 5.88
N LEU A 13 -51.60 1.45 5.52
CA LEU A 13 -51.11 2.81 5.53
C LEU A 13 -51.40 3.36 6.94
N SER A 14 -50.38 3.65 7.75
CA SER A 14 -50.40 4.76 8.72
C SER A 14 -49.10 4.89 9.49
N VAL A 15 -48.50 6.06 9.37
CA VAL A 15 -48.15 6.95 10.49
C VAL A 15 -47.39 6.29 11.64
N CYS A 16 -46.06 6.30 11.56
CA CYS A 16 -45.25 6.65 12.72
C CYS A 16 -44.90 8.14 12.60
N SER A 17 -45.75 8.98 13.19
CA SER A 17 -45.35 10.30 13.65
C SER A 17 -44.20 10.11 14.64
N PHE A 18 -42.97 10.35 14.20
CA PHE A 18 -42.03 10.94 15.13
C PHE A 18 -42.62 12.29 15.48
N ALA A 19 -43.04 12.43 16.73
CA ALA A 19 -43.22 13.73 17.34
C ALA A 19 -41.85 14.43 17.26
N ALA A 20 -41.62 15.16 16.17
CA ALA A 20 -40.74 16.29 16.20
C ALA A 20 -41.35 17.22 17.24
N THR A 21 -40.87 17.13 18.49
CA THR A 21 -40.81 18.32 19.30
C THR A 21 -40.02 19.31 18.46
N ALA A 22 -40.74 20.17 17.74
CA ALA A 22 -40.18 21.43 17.28
C ALA A 22 -39.75 22.16 18.55
N ARG A 23 -38.53 21.87 19.02
CA ARG A 23 -37.74 22.87 19.72
C ARG A 23 -37.72 24.01 18.74
N THR A 24 -38.48 25.06 19.03
CA THR A 24 -38.17 26.39 18.52
C THR A 24 -36.69 26.57 18.81
N ALA A 25 -35.84 26.42 17.79
CA ALA A 25 -34.43 26.70 17.91
C ALA A 25 -34.37 28.14 18.38
N GLU A 26 -33.92 28.35 19.61
CA GLU A 26 -33.68 29.66 20.16
C GLU A 26 -32.63 30.30 19.24
N THR A 27 -33.05 31.24 18.37
CA THR A 27 -32.16 31.87 17.41
C THR A 27 -31.10 32.62 18.20
N VAL A 28 -29.87 32.10 18.20
CA VAL A 28 -28.72 32.74 18.84
C VAL A 28 -28.41 34.00 18.03
N PRO A 29 -28.51 35.21 18.61
CA PRO A 29 -28.24 36.44 17.87
C PRO A 29 -26.76 36.53 17.50
N ASP A 30 -26.47 37.11 16.33
CA ASP A 30 -25.10 37.42 15.92
C ASP A 30 -24.45 38.38 16.92
N LEU A 31 -23.20 38.09 17.28
CA LEU A 31 -22.37 38.98 18.09
C LEU A 31 -21.63 39.93 17.17
N VAL A 32 -21.92 41.24 17.24
CA VAL A 32 -21.16 42.25 16.50
C VAL A 32 -19.85 42.52 17.24
N ILE A 33 -18.72 42.29 16.57
CA ILE A 33 -17.37 42.62 17.07
C ILE A 33 -17.03 44.05 16.69
N ALA A 34 -17.26 44.44 15.44
CA ALA A 34 -17.06 45.81 14.96
C ALA A 34 -17.83 46.06 13.65
N ASP A 35 -18.58 47.15 13.59
CA ASP A 35 -19.13 47.70 12.34
C ASP A 35 -18.16 48.68 11.64
N PHE A 36 -17.03 48.99 12.30
CA PHE A 36 -15.99 49.92 11.85
C PHE A 36 -16.47 51.36 11.59
N GLU A 37 -17.59 51.79 12.16
CA GLU A 37 -18.00 53.21 12.17
C GLU A 37 -17.09 54.07 13.07
N SER A 38 -16.49 53.43 14.09
CA SER A 38 -15.34 53.90 14.87
C SER A 38 -14.32 52.76 15.05
N LEU A 39 -13.10 53.10 15.45
CA LEU A 39 -12.04 52.12 15.77
C LEU A 39 -11.86 51.94 17.29
N ASP A 40 -12.90 52.21 18.07
CA ASP A 40 -12.82 52.08 19.52
C ASP A 40 -12.47 50.63 19.91
N GLY A 41 -11.41 50.47 20.71
CA GLY A 41 -10.90 49.15 21.10
C GLY A 41 -9.97 48.47 20.09
N TRP A 42 -9.89 48.96 18.85
CA TRP A 42 -8.96 48.45 17.83
C TRP A 42 -7.63 49.22 17.83
N ARG A 43 -6.53 48.50 17.65
CA ARG A 43 -5.17 49.05 17.44
C ARG A 43 -4.66 48.65 16.07
N GLY A 44 -3.89 49.51 15.42
CA GLY A 44 -3.21 49.22 14.15
C GLY A 44 -4.01 49.53 12.87
N LEU A 45 -5.28 49.96 13.00
CA LEU A 45 -6.13 50.39 11.90
C LEU A 45 -6.22 51.91 11.81
N GLU A 46 -6.48 52.41 10.60
CA GLU A 46 -6.96 53.78 10.36
C GLU A 46 -8.39 53.75 9.84
N LEU A 47 -9.18 54.76 10.20
CA LEU A 47 -10.58 54.84 9.77
C LEU A 47 -10.63 55.39 8.34
N ASP A 48 -11.17 54.63 7.40
CA ASP A 48 -11.34 55.05 6.01
C ASP A 48 -12.81 55.37 5.72
N ARG A 49 -13.08 56.57 5.21
CA ARG A 49 -14.42 57.05 4.85
C ARG A 49 -14.65 57.15 3.35
N GLN A 50 -13.66 56.76 2.55
CA GLN A 50 -13.71 56.83 1.08
C GLN A 50 -14.11 55.49 0.49
N GLU A 51 -13.62 54.39 1.06
CA GLU A 51 -13.87 53.03 0.59
C GLU A 51 -14.36 52.17 1.77
N PHE A 52 -15.64 51.80 1.74
CA PHE A 52 -16.32 51.00 2.76
C PHE A 52 -17.43 50.16 2.12
N LYS A 53 -17.88 49.11 2.79
CA LYS A 53 -18.86 48.17 2.24
C LYS A 53 -20.24 48.37 2.83
N GLU A 54 -20.31 48.56 4.14
CA GLU A 54 -21.53 48.84 4.88
C GLU A 54 -21.36 50.15 5.67
N GLY A 55 -22.45 50.80 6.05
CA GLY A 55 -22.39 52.04 6.84
C GLY A 55 -21.75 53.22 6.09
N ARG A 56 -20.73 53.85 6.69
CA ARG A 56 -20.06 55.10 6.28
C ARG A 56 -18.53 55.07 6.46
N ALA A 57 -17.96 54.01 7.01
CA ALA A 57 -16.52 53.88 7.20
C ALA A 57 -16.08 52.41 7.26
N SER A 58 -14.78 52.16 7.06
CA SER A 58 -14.15 50.85 7.21
C SER A 58 -12.81 50.96 7.96
N GLY A 59 -12.31 49.84 8.48
CA GLY A 59 -10.99 49.76 9.11
C GLY A 59 -9.89 49.46 8.09
N LEU A 60 -9.05 50.44 7.78
CA LEU A 60 -7.93 50.34 6.85
C LEU A 60 -6.65 49.85 7.52
N TRP A 61 -6.06 48.79 6.96
CA TRP A 61 -4.75 48.27 7.30
C TRP A 61 -3.81 48.37 6.09
N TYR A 62 -2.73 49.14 6.23
CA TYR A 62 -1.77 49.44 5.16
C TYR A 62 -0.37 49.68 5.75
N LYS A 63 0.66 49.77 4.89
CA LYS A 63 2.08 49.89 5.31
C LYS A 63 2.46 48.78 6.31
N MET A 64 2.14 47.53 5.98
CA MET A 64 2.32 46.39 6.90
C MET A 64 3.75 46.23 7.47
N PRO A 65 4.86 46.63 6.79
CA PRO A 65 6.19 46.62 7.42
C PRO A 65 6.32 47.55 8.63
N GLU A 66 5.59 48.67 8.65
CA GLU A 66 5.56 49.64 9.77
C GLU A 66 4.45 49.30 10.77
N ARG A 67 3.40 48.60 10.32
CA ARG A 67 2.19 48.26 11.08
C ARG A 67 1.88 46.78 10.91
N SER A 68 2.72 45.93 11.48
CA SER A 68 2.66 44.49 11.20
C SER A 68 1.52 43.76 11.90
N GLY A 69 0.76 44.41 12.78
CA GLY A 69 -0.40 43.79 13.42
C GLY A 69 -1.53 44.75 13.78
N VAL A 70 -2.73 44.20 13.80
CA VAL A 70 -3.99 44.84 14.19
C VAL A 70 -4.63 44.00 15.28
N ALA A 71 -5.20 44.60 16.32
CA ALA A 71 -5.76 43.84 17.43
C ALA A 71 -6.93 44.52 18.14
N THR A 72 -7.81 43.71 18.72
CA THR A 72 -8.86 44.15 19.66
C THR A 72 -9.10 43.09 20.74
N SER A 73 -9.57 43.53 21.91
CA SER A 73 -10.12 42.69 22.98
C SER A 73 -11.50 43.18 23.44
N ALA A 74 -12.08 44.15 22.72
CA ALA A 74 -13.28 44.88 23.09
C ALA A 74 -14.54 44.21 22.53
N PHE A 75 -14.87 43.02 23.03
CA PHE A 75 -16.05 42.25 22.63
C PHE A 75 -16.43 41.23 23.72
N SER A 76 -17.55 40.52 23.56
CA SER A 76 -17.94 39.42 24.46
C SER A 76 -17.07 38.18 24.23
N HIS A 77 -16.46 37.61 25.27
CA HIS A 77 -15.46 36.54 25.15
C HIS A 77 -16.04 35.13 25.01
N ASP A 78 -17.34 34.93 25.27
CA ASP A 78 -18.00 33.63 25.11
C ASP A 78 -18.69 33.53 23.74
N TRP A 79 -18.13 32.70 22.86
CA TRP A 79 -18.62 32.38 21.53
C TRP A 79 -19.14 30.94 21.43
N SER A 80 -19.31 30.24 22.56
CA SER A 80 -19.63 28.80 22.60
C SER A 80 -20.98 28.43 21.98
N ARG A 81 -21.89 29.40 21.82
CA ARG A 81 -23.19 29.22 21.15
C ARG A 81 -23.16 29.56 19.65
N HIS A 82 -22.01 29.99 19.13
CA HIS A 82 -21.80 30.37 17.74
C HIS A 82 -20.92 29.34 17.02
N SER A 83 -20.80 29.47 15.71
CA SER A 83 -20.12 28.47 14.87
C SER A 83 -19.23 29.06 13.77
N ALA A 84 -19.23 30.38 13.58
CA ALA A 84 -18.41 31.05 12.57
C ALA A 84 -18.09 32.51 12.93
N VAL A 85 -17.03 33.05 12.33
CA VAL A 85 -16.82 34.50 12.21
C VAL A 85 -17.22 34.97 10.82
N SER A 86 -17.72 36.19 10.69
CA SER A 86 -18.04 36.84 9.42
C SER A 86 -17.45 38.23 9.37
N PHE A 87 -16.84 38.63 8.27
CA PHE A 87 -16.43 40.01 8.04
C PHE A 87 -16.31 40.30 6.54
N TRP A 88 -16.60 41.53 6.15
CA TRP A 88 -16.23 42.04 4.84
C TRP A 88 -14.74 42.37 4.82
N MET A 89 -14.08 41.95 3.74
CA MET A 89 -12.68 42.29 3.48
C MET A 89 -12.50 42.81 2.07
N HIS A 90 -11.94 44.01 1.93
CA HIS A 90 -11.47 44.55 0.67
C HIS A 90 -9.99 44.28 0.51
N ASN A 91 -9.61 43.58 -0.56
CA ASN A 91 -8.21 43.49 -0.96
C ASN A 91 -7.93 44.44 -2.13
N ALA A 92 -7.13 45.49 -1.92
CA ALA A 92 -6.94 46.52 -2.94
C ALA A 92 -6.21 45.99 -4.19
N ARG A 93 -5.30 45.03 -4.03
CA ARG A 93 -4.50 44.46 -5.12
C ARG A 93 -3.99 43.07 -4.74
N LYS A 94 -3.69 42.25 -5.75
CA LYS A 94 -3.03 40.96 -5.54
C LYS A 94 -1.55 41.17 -5.26
N VAL A 95 -1.09 40.71 -4.10
CA VAL A 95 0.33 40.72 -3.69
C VAL A 95 0.67 39.37 -3.10
N ASP A 96 1.91 38.91 -3.27
CA ASP A 96 2.39 37.67 -2.66
C ASP A 96 2.69 37.90 -1.17
N ALA A 97 1.62 37.99 -0.39
CA ALA A 97 1.65 38.21 1.04
C ALA A 97 0.48 37.48 1.70
N ALA A 98 0.61 37.23 3.00
CA ALA A 98 -0.45 36.66 3.82
C ALA A 98 -0.40 37.26 5.22
N PHE A 99 -1.49 37.14 5.96
CA PHE A 99 -1.54 37.45 7.38
C PHE A 99 -2.28 36.35 8.14
N MET A 100 -1.98 36.23 9.44
CA MET A 100 -2.73 35.36 10.34
C MET A 100 -3.87 36.13 10.98
N LEU A 101 -5.06 35.55 11.03
CA LEU A 101 -6.10 35.87 12.00
C LEU A 101 -5.94 34.89 13.17
N ILE A 102 -5.71 35.41 14.36
CA ILE A 102 -5.49 34.67 15.61
C ILE A 102 -6.61 35.04 16.58
N LEU A 103 -7.25 34.03 17.15
CA LEU A 103 -8.26 34.14 18.19
C LEU A 103 -7.67 33.49 19.45
N ARG A 104 -7.18 34.32 20.38
CA ARG A 104 -6.49 33.84 21.58
C ARG A 104 -7.47 33.21 22.57
N SER A 105 -7.13 32.03 23.05
CA SER A 105 -7.91 31.24 24.01
C SER A 105 -6.93 30.55 24.96
N GLU A 106 -6.22 31.37 25.75
CA GLU A 106 -5.05 30.96 26.50
C GLU A 106 -5.39 29.89 27.55
N ASN A 107 -4.62 28.80 27.58
CA ASN A 107 -4.71 27.78 28.61
C ASN A 107 -3.47 27.87 29.52
N PRO A 108 -3.60 28.37 30.76
CA PRO A 108 -2.45 28.56 31.63
C PRO A 108 -1.78 27.23 32.07
N ALA A 109 -2.34 26.07 31.73
CA ALA A 109 -1.75 24.77 31.98
C ALA A 109 -0.78 24.30 30.88
N SER A 110 -0.77 24.94 29.70
CA SER A 110 0.13 24.63 28.59
C SER A 110 1.32 25.57 28.52
N ASP A 111 2.47 25.05 28.09
CA ASP A 111 3.68 25.86 27.92
C ASP A 111 3.61 26.71 26.64
N GLY A 112 3.20 27.96 26.80
CA GLY A 112 3.20 29.07 25.83
C GLY A 112 1.86 29.28 25.11
N ASP A 113 1.72 30.42 24.43
CA ASP A 113 0.44 30.90 23.85
C ASP A 113 -0.45 29.84 23.17
N ASP A 114 -1.72 29.75 23.61
CA ASP A 114 -2.77 28.91 23.03
C ASP A 114 -3.81 29.73 22.27
N TYR A 115 -4.09 29.31 21.04
CA TYR A 115 -4.99 30.07 20.17
C TYR A 115 -5.52 29.26 18.99
N TYR A 116 -6.63 29.74 18.44
CA TYR A 116 -7.13 29.35 17.14
C TYR A 116 -6.56 30.27 16.07
N SER A 117 -6.16 29.75 14.91
CA SER A 117 -5.56 30.56 13.85
C SER A 117 -6.03 30.19 12.44
N LEU A 118 -6.04 31.20 11.57
CA LEU A 118 -6.38 31.10 10.16
C LEU A 118 -5.39 31.95 9.35
N LYS A 119 -4.81 31.39 8.28
CA LYS A 119 -3.94 32.14 7.36
C LYS A 119 -4.72 32.61 6.13
N LEU A 120 -4.71 33.92 5.87
CA LEU A 120 -5.37 34.53 4.71
C LEU A 120 -4.33 35.07 3.73
N ARG A 121 -4.39 34.62 2.47
CA ARG A 121 -3.48 35.06 1.41
C ARG A 121 -4.08 36.19 0.58
N LEU A 122 -3.24 37.17 0.22
CA LEU A 122 -3.62 38.37 -0.52
C LEU A 122 -3.37 38.28 -2.04
N ASP A 123 -2.89 37.14 -2.54
CA ASP A 123 -2.67 36.88 -3.97
C ASP A 123 -3.92 36.35 -4.69
N ARG A 124 -4.98 36.01 -3.95
CA ARG A 124 -6.12 35.25 -4.46
C ARG A 124 -7.22 36.10 -5.11
N TRP A 125 -7.53 37.29 -4.62
CA TRP A 125 -8.59 38.15 -5.16
C TRP A 125 -8.32 39.65 -5.00
N THR A 126 -9.12 40.48 -5.67
CA THR A 126 -9.20 41.93 -5.45
C THR A 126 -10.64 42.34 -5.17
N GLY A 127 -10.84 43.48 -4.53
CA GLY A 127 -12.17 44.00 -4.20
C GLY A 127 -12.77 43.43 -2.90
N TRP A 128 -14.01 43.84 -2.61
CA TRP A 128 -14.76 43.41 -1.44
C TRP A 128 -15.23 41.96 -1.56
N ARG A 129 -15.01 41.18 -0.50
CA ARG A 129 -15.61 39.86 -0.30
C ARG A 129 -16.07 39.70 1.14
N ARG A 130 -17.24 39.09 1.33
CA ARG A 130 -17.68 38.67 2.66
C ARG A 130 -17.05 37.32 2.92
N LEU A 131 -16.25 37.24 3.98
CA LEU A 131 -15.71 36.00 4.49
C LEU A 131 -16.64 35.53 5.60
N VAL A 132 -17.14 34.30 5.49
CA VAL A 132 -17.81 33.59 6.58
C VAL A 132 -16.96 32.36 6.85
N VAL A 133 -16.24 32.38 7.96
CA VAL A 133 -15.26 31.36 8.32
C VAL A 133 -15.80 30.56 9.51
N PRO A 134 -16.24 29.32 9.29
CA PRO A 134 -16.61 28.42 10.38
C PRO A 134 -15.45 28.21 11.34
N PHE A 135 -15.76 28.02 12.63
CA PHE A 135 -14.78 27.68 13.66
C PHE A 135 -13.96 26.44 13.32
N SER A 136 -14.54 25.49 12.58
CA SER A 136 -13.86 24.29 12.10
C SER A 136 -12.74 24.54 11.09
N GLU A 137 -12.65 25.74 10.49
CA GLU A 137 -11.56 26.10 9.57
C GLU A 137 -10.34 26.67 10.29
N PHE A 138 -10.43 26.92 11.60
CA PHE A 138 -9.31 27.40 12.39
C PHE A 138 -8.44 26.23 12.88
N GLY A 139 -7.12 26.35 12.69
CA GLY A 139 -6.16 25.44 13.32
C GLY A 139 -5.98 25.80 14.79
N ALA A 140 -5.99 24.80 15.67
CA ALA A 140 -5.62 24.97 17.07
C ALA A 140 -4.10 24.90 17.21
N ALA A 141 -3.50 25.89 17.87
CA ALA A 141 -2.14 25.84 18.37
C ALA A 141 -2.19 25.41 19.83
N ARG A 142 -1.52 24.29 20.16
CA ARG A 142 -1.46 23.69 21.51
C ARG A 142 -2.84 23.30 22.05
N GLU A 143 -3.24 23.79 23.22
CA GLU A 143 -4.43 23.33 23.99
C GLU A 143 -5.38 24.49 24.35
N PRO A 144 -5.95 25.20 23.37
CA PRO A 144 -6.84 26.33 23.65
C PRO A 144 -8.08 25.92 24.46
N LEU A 145 -8.49 26.74 25.43
CA LEU A 145 -9.57 26.42 26.39
C LEU A 145 -10.94 26.20 25.74
N GLY A 146 -11.19 26.79 24.58
CA GLY A 146 -12.43 26.62 23.83
C GLY A 146 -13.06 27.94 23.38
N TRP A 147 -14.11 27.82 22.57
CA TRP A 147 -14.87 28.98 22.07
C TRP A 147 -15.64 29.74 23.16
N ASN A 148 -15.74 29.19 24.37
CA ASN A 148 -16.29 29.89 25.55
C ASN A 148 -15.33 30.95 26.13
N GLN A 149 -14.08 31.01 25.67
CA GLN A 149 -13.09 31.97 26.14
C GLN A 149 -12.18 32.42 24.99
N ILE A 150 -12.61 33.46 24.27
CA ILE A 150 -11.82 34.18 23.27
C ILE A 150 -11.46 35.56 23.82
N GLU A 151 -10.20 35.77 24.16
CA GLU A 151 -9.75 36.95 24.90
C GLU A 151 -9.33 38.11 23.99
N ARG A 152 -8.84 37.77 22.80
CA ARG A 152 -8.25 38.75 21.88
C ARG A 152 -8.30 38.25 20.44
N ILE A 153 -8.59 39.17 19.52
CA ILE A 153 -8.46 38.98 18.08
C ILE A 153 -7.21 39.71 17.63
N ASP A 154 -6.30 39.02 16.94
CA ASP A 154 -5.11 39.58 16.33
C ASP A 154 -5.08 39.27 14.84
N PHE A 155 -4.86 40.29 14.01
CA PHE A 155 -4.36 40.11 12.65
C PHE A 155 -2.87 40.41 12.63
N THR A 156 -2.03 39.52 12.12
CA THR A 156 -0.57 39.75 12.05
C THR A 156 0.01 39.38 10.68
N ALA A 157 0.68 40.35 10.06
CA ALA A 157 1.41 40.21 8.80
C ALA A 157 2.87 39.73 9.00
N SER A 158 3.32 39.58 10.26
CA SER A 158 4.67 39.11 10.62
C SER A 158 4.63 37.85 11.49
N GLY A 159 5.68 37.02 11.37
CA GLY A 159 5.76 35.71 12.04
C GLY A 159 4.97 34.62 11.30
N TRP A 160 5.12 33.35 11.71
CA TRP A 160 4.49 32.19 11.03
C TRP A 160 4.75 32.15 9.51
N ASP A 161 6.02 32.36 9.16
CA ASP A 161 6.53 32.47 7.79
C ASP A 161 5.90 33.60 6.96
N ASN A 162 5.28 34.59 7.59
CA ASN A 162 4.77 35.78 6.90
C ASN A 162 5.81 36.90 6.89
N GLN A 163 5.99 37.49 5.71
CA GLN A 163 6.72 38.73 5.53
C GLN A 163 5.74 39.87 5.22
N PRO A 164 5.71 40.95 6.02
CA PRO A 164 4.85 42.09 5.75
C PRO A 164 5.18 42.74 4.40
N HIS A 165 4.16 42.96 3.56
CA HIS A 165 4.36 43.54 2.22
C HIS A 165 4.02 45.05 2.20
N PRO A 166 4.90 45.92 1.68
CA PRO A 166 4.73 47.38 1.75
C PRO A 166 3.51 47.88 0.97
N GLU A 167 3.12 47.19 -0.10
CA GLU A 167 1.96 47.53 -0.93
C GLU A 167 0.66 46.81 -0.53
N ALA A 168 0.68 45.99 0.52
CA ALA A 168 -0.54 45.34 0.98
C ALA A 168 -1.46 46.38 1.64
N GLU A 169 -2.69 46.47 1.13
CA GLU A 169 -3.72 47.39 1.61
C GLU A 169 -5.05 46.64 1.70
N VAL A 170 -5.51 46.43 2.94
CA VAL A 170 -6.69 45.63 3.28
C VAL A 170 -7.65 46.47 4.10
N ARG A 171 -8.94 46.40 3.81
CA ARG A 171 -9.99 47.02 4.64
C ARG A 171 -10.89 45.97 5.23
N PHE A 172 -11.31 46.18 6.47
CA PHE A 172 -12.27 45.34 7.19
C PHE A 172 -13.55 46.12 7.48
N ASP A 173 -14.68 45.44 7.36
CA ASP A 173 -16.00 46.00 7.60
C ASP A 173 -16.94 44.89 8.15
N ASP A 174 -17.98 45.24 8.92
CA ASP A 174 -18.97 44.34 9.53
C ASP A 174 -18.43 43.01 10.11
N PHE A 175 -17.51 43.06 11.09
CA PHE A 175 -17.03 41.87 11.80
C PHE A 175 -18.06 41.39 12.81
N ARG A 176 -18.54 40.16 12.63
CA ARG A 176 -19.50 39.45 13.48
C ARG A 176 -19.04 38.04 13.84
N VAL A 177 -19.63 37.48 14.88
CA VAL A 177 -19.64 36.05 15.19
C VAL A 177 -21.07 35.54 14.99
N LEU A 178 -21.21 34.52 14.15
CA LEU A 178 -22.49 34.02 13.65
C LEU A 178 -22.79 32.63 14.22
N ALA A 179 -24.07 32.37 14.46
CA ALA A 179 -24.58 31.02 14.69
C ALA A 179 -25.17 30.51 13.37
N ILE A 180 -24.32 29.90 12.54
CA ILE A 180 -24.73 29.25 11.29
C ILE A 180 -24.96 27.76 11.50
N ASP A 181 -25.89 27.19 10.73
CA ASP A 181 -25.99 25.74 10.59
C ASP A 181 -24.66 25.17 10.08
N ARG A 182 -24.34 23.93 10.47
CA ARG A 182 -23.10 23.24 10.06
C ARG A 182 -22.92 23.39 8.55
N VAL A 183 -21.76 23.89 8.12
CA VAL A 183 -21.46 24.01 6.69
C VAL A 183 -21.52 22.62 6.07
N THR A 184 -22.40 22.47 5.09
CA THR A 184 -22.55 21.22 4.34
C THR A 184 -21.84 21.31 3.00
N GLY A 185 -21.15 20.25 2.60
CA GLY A 185 -20.64 20.10 1.24
C GLY A 185 -21.69 19.55 0.25
N PRO A 186 -21.38 19.51 -1.06
CA PRO A 186 -20.25 20.20 -1.68
C PRO A 186 -20.43 21.72 -1.52
N ARG A 187 -19.32 22.45 -1.37
CA ARG A 187 -19.35 23.93 -1.31
C ARG A 187 -19.72 24.53 -2.67
N MET A 188 -19.42 23.81 -3.76
CA MET A 188 -19.82 24.16 -5.12
C MET A 188 -21.35 24.06 -5.34
N SER A 189 -21.95 25.13 -5.82
CA SER A 189 -23.35 25.19 -6.27
C SER A 189 -23.59 24.46 -7.60
N ASP A 190 -24.86 24.22 -7.96
CA ASP A 190 -25.20 23.64 -9.28
C ASP A 190 -24.79 24.58 -10.43
N GLU A 191 -24.92 25.90 -10.25
CA GLU A 191 -24.49 26.90 -11.23
C GLU A 191 -22.98 26.84 -11.45
N GLU A 192 -22.19 26.86 -10.37
CA GLU A 192 -20.73 26.75 -10.45
C GLU A 192 -20.25 25.43 -11.06
N LEU A 193 -21.00 24.34 -10.86
CA LEU A 193 -20.72 23.05 -11.50
C LEU A 193 -20.82 23.18 -13.03
N PHE A 194 -21.92 23.70 -13.54
CA PHE A 194 -22.13 23.82 -14.98
C PHE A 194 -21.24 24.89 -15.61
N ASP A 195 -20.88 25.93 -14.86
CA ASP A 195 -19.87 26.91 -15.26
C ASP A 195 -18.46 26.32 -15.34
N ALA A 196 -18.13 25.29 -14.54
CA ALA A 196 -16.86 24.59 -14.62
C ALA A 196 -16.77 23.65 -15.84
N MET A 197 -17.89 23.27 -16.45
CA MET A 197 -17.95 22.39 -17.62
C MET A 197 -17.72 23.16 -18.94
N ASP A 198 -17.01 22.55 -19.88
CA ASP A 198 -16.94 22.99 -21.26
C ASP A 198 -18.21 22.54 -22.03
N LEU A 199 -19.25 23.36 -21.90
CA LEU A 199 -20.54 23.15 -22.57
C LEU A 199 -20.46 23.38 -24.09
N ALA A 200 -19.34 23.87 -24.64
CA ALA A 200 -19.18 24.03 -26.09
C ALA A 200 -18.94 22.70 -26.81
N ARG A 201 -18.60 21.63 -26.08
CA ARG A 201 -18.36 20.32 -26.65
C ARG A 201 -19.63 19.76 -27.31
N PRO A 202 -19.53 19.11 -28.50
CA PRO A 202 -20.70 18.57 -29.19
C PRO A 202 -21.47 17.51 -28.39
N ASP A 203 -20.77 16.70 -27.60
CA ASP A 203 -21.36 15.67 -26.74
C ASP A 203 -22.09 16.23 -25.52
N MET A 204 -21.84 17.49 -25.14
CA MET A 204 -22.47 18.17 -24.01
C MET A 204 -23.74 18.96 -24.40
N ALA A 205 -24.23 18.83 -25.63
CA ALA A 205 -25.34 19.64 -26.16
C ALA A 205 -26.62 19.55 -25.30
N ALA A 206 -26.96 18.37 -24.77
CA ALA A 206 -28.14 18.18 -23.93
C ALA A 206 -28.01 18.92 -22.58
N VAL A 207 -26.82 18.85 -21.95
CA VAL A 207 -26.50 19.58 -20.71
C VAL A 207 -26.59 21.08 -20.97
N LYS A 208 -25.92 21.56 -22.01
CA LYS A 208 -25.95 22.97 -22.43
C LYS A 208 -27.37 23.50 -22.58
N GLN A 209 -28.21 22.77 -23.32
CA GLN A 209 -29.58 23.20 -23.57
C GLN A 209 -30.42 23.28 -22.28
N ALA A 210 -30.17 22.40 -21.30
CA ALA A 210 -30.84 22.44 -20.01
C ALA A 210 -30.37 23.62 -19.14
N VAL A 211 -29.06 23.89 -19.13
CA VAL A 211 -28.46 25.03 -18.43
C VAL A 211 -28.98 26.36 -19.00
N GLU A 212 -29.04 26.51 -20.32
CA GLU A 212 -29.55 27.72 -21.00
C GLU A 212 -31.05 27.98 -20.72
N ARG A 213 -31.82 26.94 -20.37
CA ARG A 213 -33.21 27.07 -19.93
C ARG A 213 -33.36 27.41 -18.44
N GLY A 214 -32.28 27.42 -17.67
CA GLY A 214 -32.31 27.58 -16.22
C GLY A 214 -32.94 26.40 -15.48
N ASP A 215 -32.81 25.17 -16.02
CA ASP A 215 -33.36 23.95 -15.43
C ASP A 215 -32.25 23.04 -14.87
N PRO A 216 -31.85 23.21 -13.59
CA PRO A 216 -30.77 22.44 -12.99
C PRO A 216 -31.11 20.96 -12.83
N ALA A 217 -32.38 20.60 -12.66
CA ALA A 217 -32.79 19.20 -12.56
C ALA A 217 -32.61 18.47 -13.90
N ALA A 218 -33.03 19.10 -15.00
CA ALA A 218 -32.81 18.57 -16.34
C ALA A 218 -31.31 18.55 -16.70
N ALA A 219 -30.53 19.54 -16.27
CA ALA A 219 -29.09 19.60 -16.52
C ALA A 219 -28.35 18.45 -15.81
N LYS A 220 -28.69 18.16 -14.55
CA LYS A 220 -28.15 17.01 -13.81
C LYS A 220 -28.54 15.68 -14.45
N ALA A 221 -29.79 15.55 -14.91
CA ALA A 221 -30.25 14.34 -15.60
C ALA A 221 -29.51 14.13 -16.93
N ALA A 222 -29.32 15.19 -17.71
CA ALA A 222 -28.54 15.15 -18.94
C ALA A 222 -27.05 14.82 -18.67
N TRP A 223 -26.49 15.30 -17.56
CA TRP A 223 -25.13 14.97 -17.15
C TRP A 223 -24.96 13.49 -16.82
N LEU A 224 -25.87 12.90 -16.04
CA LEU A 224 -25.84 11.47 -15.75
C LEU A 224 -25.97 10.63 -17.04
N GLU A 225 -26.86 11.03 -17.95
CA GLU A 225 -27.02 10.33 -19.22
C GLU A 225 -25.76 10.43 -20.09
N HIS A 226 -25.11 11.59 -20.12
CA HIS A 226 -23.79 11.75 -20.77
C HIS A 226 -22.74 10.81 -20.17
N LEU A 227 -22.64 10.73 -18.84
CA LEU A 227 -21.72 9.80 -18.16
C LEU A 227 -21.99 8.34 -18.54
N ARG A 228 -23.26 7.94 -18.67
CA ARG A 228 -23.67 6.57 -19.02
C ARG A 228 -23.41 6.20 -20.48
N THR A 229 -23.47 7.18 -21.38
CA THR A 229 -23.43 6.95 -22.83
C THR A 229 -22.09 7.29 -23.48
N ARG A 230 -21.25 8.09 -22.82
CA ARG A 230 -19.91 8.42 -23.32
C ARG A 230 -19.05 7.16 -23.46
N LYS A 231 -18.28 7.10 -24.55
CA LYS A 231 -17.34 5.98 -24.84
C LYS A 231 -15.94 6.20 -24.29
N LYS A 232 -15.59 7.46 -24.04
CA LYS A 232 -14.34 7.89 -23.43
C LYS A 232 -14.66 9.00 -22.42
N PRO A 233 -13.86 9.15 -21.35
CA PRO A 233 -12.74 8.30 -20.96
C PRO A 233 -13.21 6.91 -20.49
N VAL A 234 -12.29 5.96 -20.49
CA VAL A 234 -12.49 4.58 -20.03
C VAL A 234 -11.78 4.37 -18.70
N TRP A 235 -12.30 3.44 -17.92
CA TRP A 235 -11.70 2.95 -16.68
C TRP A 235 -11.46 1.45 -16.76
N THR A 236 -10.88 0.86 -15.72
CA THR A 236 -10.55 -0.58 -15.67
C THR A 236 -11.78 -1.48 -15.71
N VAL A 237 -12.98 -0.92 -15.49
CA VAL A 237 -14.27 -1.61 -15.63
C VAL A 237 -15.29 -0.70 -16.33
N ASP A 238 -16.23 -1.31 -17.03
CA ASP A 238 -17.39 -0.64 -17.63
C ASP A 238 -18.67 -1.18 -17.01
N TRP A 239 -19.51 -0.31 -16.41
CA TRP A 239 -20.74 -0.72 -15.73
C TRP A 239 -21.68 -1.59 -16.58
N ARG A 240 -21.57 -1.48 -17.91
CA ARG A 240 -22.36 -2.27 -18.86
C ARG A 240 -21.97 -3.75 -18.86
N ASP A 241 -20.75 -4.07 -18.43
CA ASP A 241 -20.18 -5.43 -18.39
C ASP A 241 -20.42 -6.16 -17.05
N ARG A 242 -21.31 -5.62 -16.20
CA ARG A 242 -21.66 -6.24 -14.91
C ARG A 242 -22.18 -7.69 -15.12
N PRO A 243 -21.55 -8.73 -14.53
CA PRO A 243 -21.89 -10.14 -14.80
C PRO A 243 -23.34 -10.55 -14.50
N SER A 244 -23.95 -9.98 -13.46
CA SER A 244 -25.30 -10.32 -12.99
C SER A 244 -26.35 -9.25 -13.34
N ARG A 245 -26.09 -8.42 -14.36
CA ARG A 245 -26.95 -7.26 -14.69
C ARG A 245 -28.41 -7.61 -14.93
N ASP A 246 -28.66 -8.72 -15.61
CA ASP A 246 -30.00 -9.11 -16.05
C ASP A 246 -30.66 -10.14 -15.10
N ARG A 247 -29.92 -10.68 -14.12
CA ARG A 247 -30.41 -11.64 -13.13
C ARG A 247 -29.58 -11.60 -11.84
N PRO A 248 -30.08 -10.96 -10.77
CA PRO A 248 -29.43 -10.95 -9.46
C PRO A 248 -29.24 -12.37 -8.90
N VAL A 249 -28.19 -12.56 -8.13
CA VAL A 249 -27.92 -13.82 -7.41
C VAL A 249 -29.07 -14.06 -6.41
N PRO A 250 -29.79 -15.19 -6.46
CA PRO A 250 -30.82 -15.48 -5.48
C PRO A 250 -30.23 -15.61 -4.08
N ARG A 251 -30.90 -15.05 -3.08
CA ARG A 251 -30.55 -15.31 -1.67
C ARG A 251 -30.92 -16.72 -1.28
N GLY A 252 -30.07 -17.39 -0.51
CA GLY A 252 -30.30 -18.76 -0.08
C GLY A 252 -29.05 -19.45 0.43
N GLY A 253 -29.17 -20.75 0.64
CA GLY A 253 -28.09 -21.58 1.12
C GLY A 253 -27.73 -21.47 2.59
N SER A 254 -26.49 -21.82 2.92
CA SER A 254 -25.93 -21.95 4.26
C SER A 254 -24.52 -21.36 4.33
N GLU A 255 -23.93 -21.33 5.54
CA GLU A 255 -22.61 -20.75 5.73
C GLU A 255 -21.51 -21.64 5.09
N GLY A 256 -20.78 -21.02 4.17
CA GLY A 256 -19.69 -21.57 3.39
C GLY A 256 -20.12 -22.43 2.19
N TRP A 257 -19.14 -22.79 1.36
CA TRP A 257 -19.31 -23.39 0.03
C TRP A 257 -20.44 -24.43 -0.19
N ASP A 258 -21.60 -23.99 -0.69
CA ASP A 258 -22.72 -24.82 -1.11
C ASP A 258 -22.64 -25.20 -2.60
N TYR A 259 -22.72 -26.50 -2.91
CA TYR A 259 -22.61 -26.96 -4.30
C TYR A 259 -23.21 -28.34 -4.51
N TYR A 260 -23.37 -28.69 -5.79
CA TYR A 260 -23.60 -30.07 -6.22
C TYR A 260 -22.28 -30.67 -6.70
N SER A 261 -22.01 -31.93 -6.40
CA SER A 261 -20.74 -32.56 -6.81
C SER A 261 -20.88 -33.98 -7.31
N LYS A 262 -19.94 -34.39 -8.15
CA LYS A 262 -19.80 -35.78 -8.61
C LYS A 262 -18.33 -36.18 -8.57
N SER A 263 -18.04 -37.24 -7.83
CA SER A 263 -16.72 -37.87 -7.86
C SER A 263 -16.58 -38.78 -9.08
N LEU A 264 -15.46 -38.67 -9.78
CA LEU A 264 -15.08 -39.49 -10.92
C LEU A 264 -13.72 -40.15 -10.61
N ARG A 265 -13.54 -41.40 -11.07
CA ARG A 265 -12.25 -42.11 -11.01
C ARG A 265 -11.80 -42.41 -12.42
N VAL A 266 -10.55 -42.08 -12.75
CA VAL A 266 -9.94 -42.37 -14.07
C VAL A 266 -9.58 -43.85 -14.19
N ASP A 267 -10.61 -44.68 -14.28
CA ASP A 267 -10.57 -46.15 -14.35
C ASP A 267 -10.71 -46.70 -15.77
N TRP A 268 -10.56 -45.83 -16.78
CA TRP A 268 -10.77 -46.18 -18.19
C TRP A 268 -9.58 -45.79 -19.06
N THR A 269 -9.57 -46.33 -20.28
CA THR A 269 -8.65 -45.94 -21.36
C THR A 269 -9.47 -45.74 -22.63
N GLY A 270 -9.10 -44.78 -23.45
CA GLY A 270 -9.90 -44.34 -24.59
C GLY A 270 -11.00 -43.36 -24.20
N TRP A 271 -11.93 -43.13 -25.12
CA TRP A 271 -13.08 -42.24 -24.95
C TRP A 271 -14.18 -42.88 -24.10
N LYS A 272 -14.61 -42.19 -23.04
CA LYS A 272 -15.78 -42.54 -22.23
C LYS A 272 -16.81 -41.40 -22.31
N HIS A 273 -18.07 -41.74 -22.52
CA HIS A 273 -19.17 -40.78 -22.52
C HIS A 273 -19.79 -40.70 -21.13
N PHE A 274 -19.92 -39.49 -20.60
CA PHE A 274 -20.60 -39.19 -19.36
C PHE A 274 -21.93 -38.52 -19.67
N ARG A 275 -23.00 -39.03 -19.06
CA ARG A 275 -24.33 -38.43 -19.07
C ARG A 275 -24.82 -38.39 -17.64
N LEU A 276 -24.75 -37.22 -17.02
CA LEU A 276 -25.03 -37.01 -15.59
C LEU A 276 -26.35 -36.26 -15.45
N ALA A 277 -27.35 -36.91 -14.85
CA ALA A 277 -28.60 -36.28 -14.45
C ALA A 277 -28.44 -35.55 -13.11
N LYS A 278 -29.41 -34.71 -12.73
CA LYS A 278 -29.36 -33.96 -11.47
C LYS A 278 -29.26 -34.86 -10.24
N GLU A 279 -29.95 -36.00 -10.26
CA GLU A 279 -29.90 -37.01 -9.20
C GLU A 279 -28.56 -37.72 -9.07
N ASP A 280 -27.67 -37.60 -10.06
CA ASP A 280 -26.33 -38.19 -9.99
C ASP A 280 -25.36 -37.38 -9.12
N PHE A 281 -25.72 -36.13 -8.79
CA PHE A 281 -24.87 -35.25 -8.00
C PHE A 281 -25.19 -35.34 -6.51
N ASP A 282 -24.14 -35.49 -5.71
CA ASP A 282 -24.19 -35.33 -4.26
C ASP A 282 -24.42 -33.87 -3.89
N VAL A 283 -25.15 -33.65 -2.80
CA VAL A 283 -25.45 -32.31 -2.29
C VAL A 283 -24.49 -31.98 -1.16
N ALA A 284 -23.66 -30.95 -1.36
CA ALA A 284 -22.82 -30.41 -0.30
C ALA A 284 -23.60 -29.29 0.40
N ARG A 285 -23.88 -29.50 1.70
CA ARG A 285 -24.61 -28.56 2.56
C ARG A 285 -25.99 -28.20 1.99
N LYS A 286 -26.24 -26.93 1.62
CA LYS A 286 -27.53 -26.43 1.20
C LYS A 286 -27.40 -25.51 -0.03
N PRO A 287 -27.21 -26.04 -1.24
CA PRO A 287 -27.24 -25.26 -2.48
C PRO A 287 -28.43 -24.29 -2.55
N ILE A 288 -28.23 -23.10 -3.13
CA ILE A 288 -29.32 -22.18 -3.49
C ILE A 288 -30.37 -22.95 -4.30
N GLY A 289 -29.90 -23.77 -5.24
CA GLY A 289 -30.72 -24.67 -6.03
C GLY A 289 -30.33 -24.65 -7.51
N TRP A 290 -30.91 -25.55 -8.30
CA TRP A 290 -30.67 -25.64 -9.74
C TRP A 290 -31.05 -24.37 -10.53
N GLN A 291 -31.82 -23.45 -9.96
CA GLN A 291 -32.07 -22.13 -10.53
C GLN A 291 -30.86 -21.19 -10.50
N TRP A 292 -29.75 -21.63 -9.88
CA TRP A 292 -28.48 -20.91 -9.79
C TRP A 292 -27.28 -21.86 -9.76
N ILE A 293 -26.59 -22.01 -10.88
CA ILE A 293 -25.28 -22.67 -11.03
C ILE A 293 -24.33 -21.67 -11.67
N ASP A 294 -23.39 -21.09 -10.91
CA ASP A 294 -22.55 -20.00 -11.43
C ASP A 294 -21.28 -20.48 -12.15
N SER A 295 -20.90 -21.75 -11.95
CA SER A 295 -19.73 -22.34 -12.57
C SER A 295 -19.74 -23.85 -12.47
N ILE A 296 -19.03 -24.46 -13.43
CA ILE A 296 -18.65 -25.86 -13.44
C ILE A 296 -17.15 -25.93 -13.22
N SER A 297 -16.69 -26.75 -12.29
CA SER A 297 -15.27 -27.08 -12.15
C SER A 297 -15.05 -28.57 -12.04
N ILE A 298 -13.87 -29.03 -12.45
CA ILE A 298 -13.38 -30.40 -12.21
C ILE A 298 -12.01 -30.27 -11.55
N SER A 299 -11.86 -30.84 -10.36
CA SER A 299 -10.64 -30.73 -9.54
C SER A 299 -10.02 -32.10 -9.28
N ALA A 300 -8.70 -32.19 -9.45
CA ALA A 300 -7.87 -33.34 -9.10
C ALA A 300 -7.20 -33.20 -7.71
N ALA A 301 -7.34 -32.04 -7.06
CA ALA A 301 -6.92 -31.79 -5.69
C ALA A 301 -8.11 -31.48 -4.76
N GLY A 302 -7.90 -31.58 -3.45
CA GLY A 302 -8.94 -31.38 -2.44
C GLY A 302 -9.73 -32.66 -2.18
N TRP A 303 -10.64 -32.66 -1.20
CA TRP A 303 -11.41 -33.85 -0.79
C TRP A 303 -10.56 -35.11 -0.50
N GLY A 304 -9.30 -34.91 -0.10
CA GLY A 304 -8.34 -35.99 0.15
C GLY A 304 -7.67 -36.56 -1.11
N HIS A 305 -7.81 -35.91 -2.27
CA HIS A 305 -7.15 -36.28 -3.51
C HIS A 305 -5.77 -35.63 -3.61
N GLU A 306 -4.80 -36.37 -4.13
CA GLU A 306 -3.51 -35.84 -4.57
C GLU A 306 -3.47 -35.88 -6.11
N PRO A 307 -3.14 -34.76 -6.79
CA PRO A 307 -3.05 -34.74 -8.23
C PRO A 307 -1.95 -35.68 -8.73
N ASP A 308 -2.30 -36.55 -9.68
CA ASP A 308 -1.33 -37.41 -10.35
C ASP A 308 -0.71 -36.67 -11.55
N ALA A 309 0.60 -36.49 -11.50
CA ALA A 309 1.38 -35.83 -12.56
C ALA A 309 1.37 -36.58 -13.89
N GLU A 310 1.05 -37.88 -13.90
CA GLU A 310 0.99 -38.70 -15.11
C GLU A 310 -0.41 -38.76 -15.76
N THR A 311 -1.42 -38.17 -15.13
CA THR A 311 -2.79 -38.16 -15.66
C THR A 311 -2.94 -37.06 -16.72
N VAL A 312 -3.39 -37.46 -17.91
CA VAL A 312 -3.71 -36.56 -19.02
C VAL A 312 -5.13 -36.86 -19.49
N LEU A 313 -5.99 -35.85 -19.57
CA LEU A 313 -7.38 -35.98 -19.97
C LEU A 313 -7.69 -35.05 -21.14
N TYR A 314 -8.57 -35.50 -22.04
CA TYR A 314 -9.09 -34.67 -23.12
C TYR A 314 -10.61 -34.64 -23.03
N PHE A 315 -11.20 -33.46 -22.99
CA PHE A 315 -12.64 -33.24 -22.91
C PHE A 315 -13.17 -32.79 -24.26
N ASP A 316 -14.34 -33.29 -24.64
CA ASP A 316 -14.98 -32.95 -25.91
C ASP A 316 -16.52 -33.09 -25.81
N ASP A 317 -17.25 -32.39 -26.69
CA ASP A 317 -18.72 -32.24 -26.69
C ASP A 317 -19.33 -32.00 -25.30
N VAL A 318 -18.78 -31.07 -24.52
CA VAL A 318 -19.36 -30.73 -23.21
C VAL A 318 -20.65 -29.95 -23.44
N ARG A 319 -21.80 -30.46 -22.99
CA ARG A 319 -23.11 -29.85 -23.27
C ARG A 319 -24.13 -30.03 -22.15
N LEU A 320 -25.03 -29.07 -22.02
CA LEU A 320 -26.26 -29.20 -21.24
C LEU A 320 -27.39 -29.65 -22.16
N VAL A 321 -28.25 -30.55 -21.70
CA VAL A 321 -29.39 -31.08 -22.46
C VAL A 321 -30.64 -30.98 -21.59
N GLY A 322 -31.74 -30.44 -22.13
CA GLY A 322 -33.03 -30.39 -21.44
C GLY A 322 -34.15 -29.73 -22.26
N ALA A 323 -35.40 -30.12 -22.02
CA ALA A 323 -36.60 -29.55 -22.66
C ALA A 323 -36.52 -29.47 -24.20
N GLY A 324 -35.91 -30.48 -24.83
CA GLY A 324 -35.75 -30.55 -26.30
C GLY A 324 -34.71 -29.59 -26.90
N ARG A 325 -33.85 -28.98 -26.07
CA ARG A 325 -32.73 -28.13 -26.50
C ARG A 325 -31.41 -28.64 -25.90
N SER A 326 -30.30 -28.28 -26.54
CA SER A 326 -28.96 -28.49 -26.02
C SER A 326 -28.15 -27.20 -26.11
N VAL A 327 -27.28 -26.97 -25.13
CA VAL A 327 -26.34 -25.84 -25.08
C VAL A 327 -24.93 -26.42 -25.01
N ASP A 328 -24.12 -26.12 -26.02
CA ASP A 328 -22.71 -26.51 -26.05
C ASP A 328 -21.89 -25.59 -25.15
N LEU A 329 -21.05 -26.20 -24.31
CA LEU A 329 -20.15 -25.56 -23.34
C LEU A 329 -18.67 -25.81 -23.66
N GLY A 330 -18.36 -26.67 -24.63
CA GLY A 330 -17.00 -27.05 -24.97
C GLY A 330 -16.96 -27.99 -26.18
N THR A 331 -16.76 -27.42 -27.36
CA THR A 331 -16.44 -28.12 -28.62
C THR A 331 -14.94 -28.09 -28.91
N PHE A 332 -14.24 -27.08 -28.38
CA PHE A 332 -12.80 -26.87 -28.44
C PHE A 332 -12.19 -26.72 -29.84
N GLU A 333 -13.02 -26.46 -30.86
CA GLU A 333 -12.59 -26.37 -32.26
C GLU A 333 -11.78 -25.10 -32.60
N LYS A 334 -11.89 -24.05 -31.79
CA LYS A 334 -11.23 -22.75 -32.04
C LYS A 334 -10.42 -22.24 -30.86
N ASP A 335 -10.97 -22.38 -29.66
CA ASP A 335 -10.37 -21.97 -28.39
C ASP A 335 -10.84 -22.92 -27.28
N THR A 336 -10.66 -22.54 -26.01
CA THR A 336 -11.07 -23.38 -24.87
C THR A 336 -12.55 -23.22 -24.50
N ASP A 337 -13.37 -22.53 -25.29
CA ASP A 337 -14.79 -22.27 -25.05
C ASP A 337 -15.08 -21.72 -23.63
N GLY A 338 -14.19 -20.86 -23.13
CA GLY A 338 -14.30 -20.25 -21.79
C GLY A 338 -13.86 -21.14 -20.63
N TRP A 339 -13.28 -22.32 -20.89
CA TRP A 339 -12.63 -23.13 -19.87
C TRP A 339 -11.24 -22.61 -19.54
N VAL A 340 -11.04 -22.32 -18.26
CA VAL A 340 -9.73 -22.01 -17.67
C VAL A 340 -9.07 -23.32 -17.25
N GLY A 341 -7.80 -23.47 -17.61
CA GLY A 341 -6.96 -24.63 -17.29
C GLY A 341 -6.98 -25.77 -18.29
N LEU A 342 -7.71 -25.59 -19.39
CA LEU A 342 -7.57 -26.42 -20.58
C LEU A 342 -6.67 -25.73 -21.61
N THR A 343 -6.09 -26.53 -22.49
CA THR A 343 -5.45 -26.07 -23.74
C THR A 343 -6.13 -26.75 -24.92
N VAL A 344 -6.25 -26.06 -26.06
CA VAL A 344 -6.76 -26.69 -27.27
C VAL A 344 -5.72 -27.68 -27.79
N SER A 345 -6.14 -28.91 -28.08
CA SER A 345 -5.27 -29.97 -28.60
C SER A 345 -5.91 -30.71 -29.76
N THR A 346 -5.10 -31.03 -30.76
CA THR A 346 -5.46 -31.87 -31.90
C THR A 346 -4.94 -33.32 -31.75
N GLU A 347 -4.32 -33.64 -30.61
CA GLU A 347 -3.75 -34.97 -30.35
C GLU A 347 -4.84 -36.05 -30.22
N GLN A 348 -5.98 -35.67 -29.67
CA GLN A 348 -7.20 -36.48 -29.54
C GLN A 348 -8.40 -35.58 -29.86
N ALA A 349 -9.37 -36.10 -30.59
CA ALA A 349 -10.66 -35.45 -30.82
C ALA A 349 -11.74 -36.53 -30.92
N LYS A 350 -12.91 -36.29 -30.35
CA LYS A 350 -14.05 -37.22 -30.43
C LYS A 350 -14.98 -36.83 -31.56
N SER A 351 -15.31 -35.54 -31.62
CA SER A 351 -16.12 -34.90 -32.65
C SER A 351 -15.29 -33.75 -33.23
N GLY A 352 -15.31 -33.54 -34.54
CA GLY A 352 -14.50 -32.50 -35.15
C GLY A 352 -13.00 -32.79 -35.18
N GLY A 353 -12.17 -31.76 -34.99
CA GLY A 353 -10.72 -31.79 -35.17
C GLY A 353 -9.89 -31.48 -33.92
N ALA A 354 -10.50 -31.04 -32.81
CA ALA A 354 -9.79 -30.68 -31.59
C ALA A 354 -10.56 -31.06 -30.31
N SER A 355 -9.88 -30.97 -29.16
CA SER A 355 -10.46 -31.18 -27.83
C SER A 355 -9.74 -30.32 -26.78
N GLY A 356 -10.34 -30.19 -25.60
CA GLY A 356 -9.73 -29.51 -24.46
C GLY A 356 -8.82 -30.45 -23.66
N LYS A 357 -7.50 -30.26 -23.73
CA LYS A 357 -6.49 -31.06 -23.03
C LYS A 357 -6.19 -30.51 -21.63
N TRP A 358 -6.14 -31.41 -20.66
CA TRP A 358 -5.72 -31.19 -19.29
C TRP A 358 -4.57 -32.15 -18.94
N ASP A 359 -3.33 -31.65 -18.91
CA ASP A 359 -2.11 -32.48 -18.86
C ASP A 359 -1.11 -32.11 -17.76
N ARG A 360 -1.43 -31.11 -16.91
CA ARG A 360 -0.58 -30.65 -15.81
C ARG A 360 -1.33 -30.55 -14.48
N LEU A 361 -2.03 -31.62 -14.10
CA LEU A 361 -2.91 -31.65 -12.91
C LEU A 361 -2.18 -31.26 -11.61
N HIS A 362 -0.87 -31.49 -11.49
CA HIS A 362 -0.10 -31.13 -10.29
C HIS A 362 0.22 -29.63 -10.17
N LEU A 363 0.29 -28.90 -11.29
CA LEU A 363 0.48 -27.44 -11.31
C LEU A 363 -0.85 -26.70 -11.41
N GLN A 364 -1.77 -27.25 -12.19
CA GLN A 364 -3.11 -26.75 -12.42
C GLN A 364 -4.13 -27.84 -12.07
N PRO A 365 -4.43 -28.01 -10.76
CA PRO A 365 -5.24 -29.11 -10.26
C PRO A 365 -6.74 -28.94 -10.50
N SER A 366 -7.17 -27.88 -11.18
CA SER A 366 -8.58 -27.73 -11.54
C SER A 366 -8.75 -27.05 -12.89
N ILE A 367 -9.83 -27.43 -13.57
CA ILE A 367 -10.37 -26.74 -14.74
C ILE A 367 -11.75 -26.17 -14.38
N ARG A 368 -12.09 -25.01 -14.95
CA ARG A 368 -13.34 -24.30 -14.60
C ARG A 368 -13.89 -23.51 -15.77
N THR A 369 -15.22 -23.47 -15.89
CA THR A 369 -15.93 -22.52 -16.77
C THR A 369 -17.04 -21.80 -16.01
N THR A 370 -17.23 -20.52 -16.33
CA THR A 370 -18.39 -19.69 -15.92
C THR A 370 -19.28 -19.33 -17.11
N ALA A 371 -19.02 -19.91 -18.29
CA ALA A 371 -19.78 -19.61 -19.51
C ALA A 371 -21.12 -20.35 -19.59
N ALA A 372 -21.36 -21.32 -18.70
CA ALA A 372 -22.62 -22.04 -18.64
C ALA A 372 -23.79 -21.11 -18.24
N PRO A 373 -24.99 -21.29 -18.80
CA PRO A 373 -26.19 -20.61 -18.32
C PRO A 373 -26.38 -20.84 -16.82
N THR A 374 -26.75 -19.81 -16.07
CA THR A 374 -26.86 -19.93 -14.60
C THR A 374 -28.12 -20.64 -14.13
N ASP A 375 -29.16 -20.73 -14.96
CA ASP A 375 -30.42 -21.39 -14.61
C ASP A 375 -30.51 -22.79 -15.21
N TRP A 376 -30.34 -23.78 -14.36
CA TRP A 376 -30.41 -25.19 -14.72
C TRP A 376 -31.78 -25.80 -14.36
N THR A 377 -32.81 -25.00 -14.03
CA THR A 377 -34.14 -25.53 -13.68
C THR A 377 -34.68 -26.49 -14.73
N ASN A 378 -34.50 -26.15 -16.01
CA ASN A 378 -34.94 -26.96 -17.16
C ASN A 378 -33.84 -27.83 -17.80
N VAL A 379 -32.65 -27.89 -17.20
CA VAL A 379 -31.59 -28.82 -17.62
C VAL A 379 -31.91 -30.21 -17.06
N GLU A 380 -31.83 -31.23 -17.90
CA GLU A 380 -32.05 -32.64 -17.53
C GLU A 380 -30.71 -33.33 -17.27
N THR A 381 -29.73 -33.17 -18.18
CA THR A 381 -28.41 -33.80 -18.06
C THR A 381 -27.27 -32.89 -18.49
N LEU A 382 -26.12 -33.04 -17.83
CA LEU A 382 -24.80 -32.60 -18.30
C LEU A 382 -24.14 -33.79 -19.01
N GLU A 383 -23.79 -33.62 -20.29
CA GLU A 383 -23.13 -34.64 -21.10
C GLU A 383 -21.74 -34.18 -21.55
N PHE A 384 -20.78 -35.11 -21.63
CA PHE A 384 -19.46 -34.85 -22.21
C PHE A 384 -18.72 -36.15 -22.55
N TRP A 385 -17.78 -36.08 -23.49
CA TRP A 385 -16.79 -37.12 -23.72
C TRP A 385 -15.48 -36.80 -23.01
N CYS A 386 -14.85 -37.82 -22.44
CA CYS A 386 -13.52 -37.69 -21.85
C CYS A 386 -12.61 -38.85 -22.27
N TYR A 387 -11.48 -38.53 -22.89
CA TYR A 387 -10.43 -39.48 -23.25
C TYR A 387 -9.37 -39.57 -22.16
N SER A 388 -8.93 -40.78 -21.85
CA SER A 388 -7.69 -41.01 -21.11
C SER A 388 -6.76 -41.94 -21.89
N PRO A 389 -5.46 -41.63 -22.04
CA PRO A 389 -4.51 -42.50 -22.72
C PRO A 389 -4.18 -43.78 -21.91
N LYS A 390 -4.39 -43.75 -20.59
CA LYS A 390 -4.15 -44.90 -19.69
C LYS A 390 -5.03 -44.81 -18.44
N VAL A 391 -5.20 -45.95 -17.76
CA VAL A 391 -5.76 -45.96 -16.39
C VAL A 391 -4.73 -45.39 -15.43
N THR A 392 -5.13 -44.41 -14.61
CA THR A 392 -4.27 -43.81 -13.57
C THR A 392 -4.86 -43.88 -12.17
N ASP A 393 -6.14 -44.24 -12.05
CA ASP A 393 -6.88 -44.22 -10.78
C ASP A 393 -6.98 -42.84 -10.11
N ALA A 394 -6.58 -41.78 -10.81
CA ALA A 394 -6.75 -40.41 -10.34
C ALA A 394 -8.22 -40.13 -9.98
N ARG A 395 -8.42 -39.46 -8.85
CA ARG A 395 -9.74 -39.05 -8.37
C ARG A 395 -9.99 -37.61 -8.76
N LEU A 396 -11.15 -37.37 -9.35
CA LEU A 396 -11.59 -36.04 -9.74
C LEU A 396 -12.91 -35.74 -9.04
N THR A 397 -13.08 -34.51 -8.58
CA THR A 397 -14.37 -34.01 -8.09
C THR A 397 -14.86 -32.96 -9.09
N MET A 398 -15.97 -33.26 -9.76
CA MET A 398 -16.74 -32.26 -10.48
C MET A 398 -17.62 -31.50 -9.49
N VAL A 399 -17.63 -30.18 -9.58
CA VAL A 399 -18.42 -29.28 -8.75
C VAL A 399 -19.26 -28.37 -9.64
N LEU A 400 -20.56 -28.33 -9.38
CA LEU A 400 -21.50 -27.35 -9.90
C LEU A 400 -21.79 -26.35 -8.77
N ASN A 401 -21.18 -25.17 -8.84
CA ASN A 401 -21.24 -24.20 -7.76
C ASN A 401 -22.62 -23.56 -7.70
N SER A 402 -23.31 -23.72 -6.56
CA SER A 402 -24.65 -23.18 -6.32
C SER A 402 -24.67 -22.41 -4.99
N ASP A 403 -23.57 -21.71 -4.74
CA ASP A 403 -23.30 -21.06 -3.49
C ASP A 403 -23.82 -19.62 -3.48
N GLN A 404 -24.22 -19.14 -2.31
CA GLN A 404 -24.36 -17.71 -2.12
C GLN A 404 -22.96 -17.12 -2.02
N ARG A 405 -22.63 -16.18 -2.90
CA ARG A 405 -21.36 -15.44 -2.76
C ARG A 405 -21.30 -14.81 -1.37
N ASP A 406 -20.13 -14.93 -0.74
CA ASP A 406 -19.89 -14.35 0.58
C ASP A 406 -19.86 -12.82 0.47
N PHE A 407 -20.93 -12.20 0.95
CA PHE A 407 -21.07 -10.76 1.06
C PHE A 407 -21.07 -10.29 2.52
N ALA A 408 -20.59 -11.11 3.47
CA ALA A 408 -20.64 -10.80 4.90
C ALA A 408 -19.95 -9.47 5.24
N ALA A 409 -18.78 -9.21 4.64
CA ALA A 409 -18.09 -7.94 4.81
C ALA A 409 -18.91 -6.74 4.29
N ALA A 410 -19.63 -6.91 3.17
CA ALA A 410 -20.52 -5.86 2.65
C ALA A 410 -21.77 -5.69 3.53
N ASP A 411 -22.32 -6.79 4.07
CA ASP A 411 -23.44 -6.78 5.00
C ASP A 411 -23.10 -6.10 6.34
N GLU A 412 -21.84 -6.19 6.81
CA GLU A 412 -21.36 -5.42 7.97
C GLU A 412 -21.28 -3.93 7.65
N VAL A 413 -20.81 -3.56 6.45
CA VAL A 413 -20.82 -2.15 6.01
C VAL A 413 -22.24 -1.60 5.90
N LEU A 414 -23.23 -2.41 5.47
CA LEU A 414 -24.66 -2.02 5.51
C LEU A 414 -25.19 -1.72 6.92
N LYS A 415 -24.55 -2.28 7.95
CA LYS A 415 -24.86 -2.01 9.37
C LYS A 415 -23.98 -0.89 9.96
N HIS A 416 -23.16 -0.26 9.12
CA HIS A 416 -22.14 0.71 9.51
C HIS A 416 -21.09 0.16 10.51
N VAL A 417 -20.82 -1.14 10.43
CA VAL A 417 -19.69 -1.77 11.10
C VAL A 417 -18.49 -1.71 10.15
N ILE A 418 -17.62 -0.73 10.35
CA ILE A 418 -16.51 -0.42 9.45
C ILE A 418 -15.20 -0.49 10.25
N GLN A 419 -14.23 -1.28 9.74
CA GLN A 419 -12.95 -1.54 10.43
C GLN A 419 -13.12 -1.99 11.89
N GLY A 420 -14.18 -2.77 12.16
CA GLY A 420 -14.48 -3.31 13.49
C GLY A 420 -15.19 -2.34 14.44
N HIS A 421 -15.52 -1.12 14.01
CA HIS A 421 -16.26 -0.14 14.80
C HIS A 421 -17.70 0.02 14.30
N ASP A 422 -18.67 -0.01 15.21
CA ASP A 422 -20.07 0.29 14.94
C ASP A 422 -20.31 1.80 15.10
N PHE A 423 -20.57 2.47 13.97
CA PHE A 423 -20.84 3.91 13.92
C PHE A 423 -22.29 4.26 14.28
N GLY A 424 -23.18 3.28 14.42
CA GLY A 424 -24.61 3.52 14.51
C GLY A 424 -25.19 4.14 13.22
N PRO A 425 -26.44 4.63 13.24
CA PRO A 425 -27.15 5.06 12.03
C PRO A 425 -26.62 6.37 11.41
N ASP A 426 -25.86 7.18 12.15
CA ASP A 426 -25.32 8.47 11.70
C ASP A 426 -23.80 8.45 11.77
N ILE A 427 -23.14 8.16 10.64
CA ILE A 427 -21.69 7.94 10.60
C ILE A 427 -20.94 9.24 10.95
N ASP A 428 -20.14 9.20 12.01
CA ASP A 428 -19.15 10.23 12.32
C ASP A 428 -17.80 9.92 11.66
N TRP A 429 -17.57 10.52 10.50
CA TRP A 429 -16.34 10.35 9.72
C TRP A 429 -15.06 10.90 10.37
N GLN A 430 -15.18 11.55 11.54
CA GLN A 430 -14.05 12.07 12.33
C GLN A 430 -13.79 11.28 13.62
N ALA A 431 -14.51 10.18 13.85
CA ALA A 431 -14.33 9.37 15.05
C ALA A 431 -12.91 8.77 15.13
N ASP A 432 -12.32 8.78 16.32
CA ASP A 432 -11.06 8.11 16.65
C ASP A 432 -11.23 7.25 17.93
N PRO A 433 -12.00 6.14 17.84
CA PRO A 433 -12.33 5.31 19.01
C PRO A 433 -11.13 4.59 19.63
N ASN A 434 -10.01 4.49 18.89
CA ASN A 434 -8.81 3.78 19.29
C ASN A 434 -7.66 4.71 19.71
N ASN A 435 -7.88 6.04 19.68
CA ASN A 435 -6.84 7.06 19.87
C ASN A 435 -5.61 6.82 18.96
N TYR A 436 -5.88 6.41 17.72
CA TYR A 436 -4.91 6.06 16.70
C TYR A 436 -5.31 6.67 15.36
N ARG A 437 -4.83 7.90 15.10
CA ARG A 437 -5.20 8.72 13.93
C ARG A 437 -5.17 8.01 12.58
N GLU A 438 -4.22 7.09 12.36
CA GLU A 438 -4.13 6.33 11.10
C GLU A 438 -5.33 5.41 10.87
N TRP A 439 -6.02 4.96 11.92
CA TRP A 439 -7.30 4.27 11.81
C TRP A 439 -8.36 5.19 11.17
N THR A 440 -8.51 6.42 11.67
CA THR A 440 -9.47 7.39 11.12
C THR A 440 -9.12 7.85 9.71
N TYR A 441 -7.82 8.03 9.41
CA TYR A 441 -7.37 8.31 8.04
C TYR A 441 -7.72 7.16 7.09
N ALA A 442 -7.54 5.90 7.51
CA ALA A 442 -7.87 4.74 6.69
C ALA A 442 -9.37 4.65 6.35
N ILE A 443 -10.25 5.07 7.26
CA ILE A 443 -11.70 5.15 6.97
C ILE A 443 -11.98 6.15 5.86
N ASN A 444 -11.33 7.31 5.91
CA ASN A 444 -11.46 8.38 4.91
C ASN A 444 -10.75 8.08 3.57
N ARG A 445 -10.19 6.87 3.39
CA ARG A 445 -9.75 6.32 2.09
C ARG A 445 -10.86 5.53 1.38
N PHE A 446 -11.90 5.10 2.09
CA PHE A 446 -13.07 4.38 1.58
C PHE A 446 -12.81 3.00 0.97
N PHE A 447 -11.86 2.23 1.51
CA PHE A 447 -11.66 0.85 1.06
C PHE A 447 -12.93 -0.02 1.25
N HIS A 448 -13.75 0.28 2.27
CA HIS A 448 -15.03 -0.39 2.51
C HIS A 448 -16.08 -0.09 1.43
N TRP A 449 -16.00 1.04 0.71
CA TRP A 449 -16.89 1.28 -0.44
C TRP A 449 -16.62 0.31 -1.59
N ARG A 450 -15.35 -0.10 -1.79
CA ARG A 450 -15.03 -1.13 -2.79
C ARG A 450 -15.64 -2.48 -2.43
N THR A 451 -15.81 -2.77 -1.14
CA THR A 451 -16.54 -3.96 -0.67
C THR A 451 -18.01 -3.91 -1.08
N LEU A 452 -18.69 -2.78 -0.87
CA LEU A 452 -20.07 -2.57 -1.33
C LEU A 452 -20.18 -2.64 -2.86
N ALA A 453 -19.28 -1.95 -3.56
CA ALA A 453 -19.26 -1.90 -5.02
C ALA A 453 -19.02 -3.29 -5.63
N ALA A 454 -18.14 -4.10 -5.05
CA ALA A 454 -17.90 -5.49 -5.46
C ALA A 454 -19.12 -6.37 -5.20
N ALA A 455 -19.75 -6.27 -4.02
CA ALA A 455 -20.97 -7.02 -3.70
C ALA A 455 -22.13 -6.68 -4.65
N TYR A 456 -22.30 -5.40 -4.99
CA TYR A 456 -23.26 -4.96 -6.01
C TYR A 456 -22.90 -5.48 -7.40
N TRP A 457 -21.63 -5.37 -7.79
CA TRP A 457 -21.14 -5.79 -9.11
C TRP A 457 -21.33 -7.29 -9.35
N GLU A 458 -21.06 -8.09 -8.33
CA GLU A 458 -21.12 -9.54 -8.41
C GLU A 458 -22.53 -10.07 -8.14
N GLY A 459 -23.21 -9.54 -7.11
CA GLY A 459 -24.49 -10.04 -6.62
C GLY A 459 -25.72 -9.45 -7.31
N GLY A 460 -25.63 -8.20 -7.78
CA GLY A 460 -26.75 -7.46 -8.34
C GLY A 460 -27.76 -6.91 -7.32
N ASP A 461 -27.48 -7.01 -6.01
CA ASP A 461 -28.36 -6.50 -4.94
C ASP A 461 -28.19 -4.97 -4.80
N GLU A 462 -29.25 -4.23 -5.17
CA GLU A 462 -29.28 -2.76 -5.16
C GLU A 462 -29.08 -2.14 -3.77
N ARG A 463 -29.29 -2.89 -2.67
CA ARG A 463 -29.00 -2.38 -1.32
C ARG A 463 -27.55 -1.94 -1.16
N TYR A 464 -26.59 -2.65 -1.76
CA TYR A 464 -25.17 -2.29 -1.66
C TYR A 464 -24.83 -1.02 -2.46
N ALA A 465 -25.41 -0.87 -3.66
CA ALA A 465 -25.24 0.35 -4.46
C ALA A 465 -25.93 1.55 -3.80
N LYS A 466 -27.13 1.33 -3.22
CA LYS A 466 -27.84 2.33 -2.44
C LYS A 466 -27.01 2.82 -1.27
N GLU A 467 -26.52 1.91 -0.43
CA GLU A 467 -25.70 2.26 0.75
C GLU A 467 -24.44 3.02 0.34
N LEU A 468 -23.76 2.57 -0.72
CA LEU A 468 -22.59 3.27 -1.25
C LEU A 468 -22.95 4.71 -1.65
N CYS A 469 -24.05 4.91 -2.39
CA CYS A 469 -24.48 6.25 -2.79
C CYS A 469 -24.86 7.13 -1.59
N ASP A 470 -25.54 6.55 -0.59
CA ASP A 470 -25.94 7.25 0.63
C ASP A 470 -24.72 7.68 1.46
N GLN A 471 -23.76 6.78 1.69
CA GLN A 471 -22.49 7.11 2.38
C GLN A 471 -21.67 8.15 1.60
N TRP A 472 -21.67 8.08 0.28
CA TRP A 472 -20.93 9.05 -0.55
C TRP A 472 -21.50 10.46 -0.40
N VAL A 473 -22.82 10.59 -0.50
CA VAL A 473 -23.51 11.87 -0.30
C VAL A 473 -23.37 12.35 1.15
N ASP A 474 -23.50 11.45 2.13
CA ASP A 474 -23.34 11.77 3.55
C ASP A 474 -21.94 12.31 3.86
N TRP A 475 -20.90 11.63 3.40
CA TRP A 475 -19.53 12.07 3.62
C TRP A 475 -19.25 13.43 2.98
N VAL A 476 -19.65 13.63 1.71
CA VAL A 476 -19.46 14.93 1.01
C VAL A 476 -20.18 16.04 1.77
N ARG A 477 -21.39 15.78 2.27
CA ARG A 477 -22.16 16.77 3.05
C ARG A 477 -21.50 17.08 4.38
N LYS A 478 -21.09 16.08 5.15
CA LYS A 478 -20.54 16.28 6.50
C LYS A 478 -19.10 16.81 6.52
N ASN A 479 -18.37 16.65 5.41
CA ASN A 479 -16.95 16.98 5.30
C ASN A 479 -16.71 17.90 4.11
N PRO A 480 -17.13 19.18 4.18
CA PRO A 480 -16.85 20.15 3.12
C PRO A 480 -15.35 20.39 2.97
N VAL A 481 -14.89 20.68 1.74
CA VAL A 481 -13.47 20.97 1.45
C VAL A 481 -12.97 22.18 2.25
N PRO A 482 -11.76 22.14 2.84
CA PRO A 482 -11.15 23.31 3.48
C PRO A 482 -10.85 24.40 2.46
N LEU A 483 -11.08 25.67 2.82
CA LEU A 483 -10.85 26.80 1.89
C LEU A 483 -9.46 27.43 2.04
N PHE A 484 -8.92 27.42 3.25
CA PHE A 484 -7.75 28.21 3.62
C PHE A 484 -6.60 27.38 4.21
N SER A 485 -6.71 26.05 4.15
CA SER A 485 -5.67 25.14 4.63
C SER A 485 -5.53 23.93 3.70
N SER A 486 -4.41 23.22 3.81
CA SER A 486 -4.22 21.95 3.10
C SER A 486 -5.08 20.80 3.65
N GLY A 487 -5.76 20.99 4.77
CA GLY A 487 -6.48 19.91 5.45
C GLY A 487 -5.58 18.86 6.11
N ASN A 488 -4.24 19.02 6.09
CA ASN A 488 -3.33 17.99 6.62
C ASN A 488 -3.36 17.80 8.14
N GLY A 489 -3.92 18.77 8.87
CA GLY A 489 -4.24 18.62 10.29
C GLY A 489 -5.58 17.94 10.56
N SER A 490 -6.44 17.77 9.55
CA SER A 490 -7.79 17.20 9.65
C SER A 490 -7.81 15.71 9.29
N TYR A 491 -8.85 15.00 9.74
CA TYR A 491 -9.04 13.58 9.42
C TYR A 491 -9.53 13.28 8.01
N THR A 492 -10.19 14.24 7.34
CA THR A 492 -11.01 13.95 6.14
C THR A 492 -10.43 14.54 4.85
N TRP A 493 -9.66 15.63 4.93
CA TRP A 493 -9.13 16.37 3.76
C TRP A 493 -7.60 16.49 3.72
N ARG A 494 -6.88 15.64 4.46
CA ARG A 494 -5.44 15.48 4.28
C ARG A 494 -5.15 15.08 2.83
N THR A 495 -4.13 15.70 2.23
CA THR A 495 -3.90 15.69 0.77
C THR A 495 -3.61 14.28 0.25
N ILE A 496 -2.95 13.43 1.04
CA ILE A 496 -2.72 12.02 0.71
C ILE A 496 -4.03 11.23 0.54
N GLU A 497 -4.97 11.32 1.50
CA GLU A 497 -6.29 10.68 1.36
C GLU A 497 -7.05 11.23 0.15
N CYS A 498 -6.96 12.54 -0.12
CA CYS A 498 -7.56 13.14 -1.30
C CYS A 498 -7.02 12.51 -2.59
N GLY A 499 -5.70 12.32 -2.70
CA GLY A 499 -5.06 11.64 -3.83
C GLY A 499 -5.49 10.18 -3.97
N ILE A 500 -5.52 9.43 -2.86
CA ILE A 500 -5.92 8.02 -2.81
C ILE A 500 -7.38 7.85 -3.27
N ARG A 501 -8.31 8.66 -2.75
CA ARG A 501 -9.72 8.59 -3.14
C ARG A 501 -9.88 8.72 -4.65
N GLN A 502 -9.19 9.68 -5.25
CA GLN A 502 -9.38 10.06 -6.64
C GLN A 502 -8.61 9.20 -7.64
N SER A 503 -7.57 8.49 -7.21
CA SER A 503 -6.82 7.54 -8.05
C SER A 503 -7.28 6.09 -7.91
N THR A 504 -8.05 5.76 -6.85
CA THR A 504 -8.41 4.38 -6.54
C THR A 504 -9.90 4.19 -6.26
N THR A 505 -10.36 4.52 -5.05
CA THR A 505 -11.66 4.08 -4.53
C THR A 505 -12.83 4.76 -5.23
N TRP A 506 -12.78 6.06 -5.49
CA TRP A 506 -13.88 6.79 -6.11
C TRP A 506 -14.10 6.39 -7.57
N PRO A 507 -13.07 6.38 -8.46
CA PRO A 507 -13.26 5.87 -9.81
C PRO A 507 -13.79 4.43 -9.85
N ASP A 508 -13.21 3.49 -9.08
CA ASP A 508 -13.68 2.10 -9.06
C ASP A 508 -15.15 2.00 -8.62
N CYS A 509 -15.55 2.74 -7.58
CA CYS A 509 -16.94 2.77 -7.13
C CYS A 509 -17.87 3.41 -8.19
N LEU A 510 -17.51 4.57 -8.72
CA LEU A 510 -18.30 5.30 -9.73
C LEU A 510 -18.59 4.41 -10.94
N TYR A 511 -17.56 3.79 -11.53
CA TYR A 511 -17.72 2.95 -12.72
C TYR A 511 -18.41 1.61 -12.43
N ARG A 512 -18.52 1.17 -11.17
CA ARG A 512 -19.30 -0.02 -10.81
C ARG A 512 -20.77 0.30 -10.59
N VAL A 513 -21.10 1.40 -9.90
CA VAL A 513 -22.49 1.72 -9.53
C VAL A 513 -23.22 2.60 -10.54
N MET A 514 -22.56 3.09 -11.59
CA MET A 514 -23.16 4.01 -12.58
C MET A 514 -24.48 3.50 -13.19
N GLY A 515 -24.64 2.17 -13.32
CA GLY A 515 -25.85 1.52 -13.83
C GLY A 515 -26.96 1.30 -12.80
N SER A 516 -26.72 1.57 -11.51
CA SER A 516 -27.72 1.42 -10.44
C SER A 516 -28.84 2.46 -10.57
N GLU A 517 -30.05 2.11 -10.14
CA GLU A 517 -31.15 3.06 -9.99
C GLU A 517 -30.89 4.10 -8.89
N HIS A 518 -30.02 3.79 -7.93
CA HIS A 518 -29.65 4.68 -6.84
C HIS A 518 -28.54 5.67 -7.19
N PHE A 519 -27.80 5.44 -8.29
CA PHE A 519 -26.88 6.43 -8.84
C PHE A 519 -27.65 7.49 -9.65
N THR A 520 -28.39 8.31 -8.91
CA THR A 520 -29.33 9.32 -9.43
C THR A 520 -28.61 10.55 -10.00
N PRO A 521 -29.32 11.43 -10.75
CA PRO A 521 -28.77 12.71 -11.20
C PRO A 521 -28.18 13.58 -10.08
N GLU A 522 -28.78 13.53 -8.88
CA GLU A 522 -28.27 14.27 -7.72
C GLU A 522 -26.95 13.68 -7.22
N VAL A 523 -26.86 12.36 -7.09
CA VAL A 523 -25.61 11.68 -6.70
C VAL A 523 -24.51 11.98 -7.72
N ALA A 524 -24.81 11.88 -9.02
CA ALA A 524 -23.85 12.21 -10.07
C ALA A 524 -23.33 13.65 -9.95
N ALA A 525 -24.19 14.62 -9.67
CA ALA A 525 -23.80 16.01 -9.47
C ALA A 525 -22.95 16.21 -8.21
N VAL A 526 -23.35 15.64 -7.06
CA VAL A 526 -22.60 15.71 -5.80
C VAL A 526 -21.20 15.12 -5.95
N VAL A 527 -21.09 13.93 -6.54
CA VAL A 527 -19.81 13.27 -6.78
C VAL A 527 -18.94 14.12 -7.69
N THR A 528 -19.49 14.61 -8.81
CA THR A 528 -18.73 15.44 -9.78
C THR A 528 -18.22 16.73 -9.13
N LYS A 529 -19.06 17.44 -8.37
CA LYS A 529 -18.66 18.64 -7.62
C LYS A 529 -17.52 18.34 -6.66
N SER A 530 -17.65 17.28 -5.87
CA SER A 530 -16.61 16.93 -4.91
C SER A 530 -15.32 16.50 -5.62
N MET A 531 -15.37 15.80 -6.75
CA MET A 531 -14.17 15.52 -7.56
C MET A 531 -13.48 16.81 -8.04
N ILE A 532 -14.24 17.82 -8.47
CA ILE A 532 -13.68 19.14 -8.83
C ILE A 532 -13.05 19.82 -7.60
N GLU A 533 -13.70 19.78 -6.45
CA GLU A 533 -13.14 20.31 -5.19
C GLU A 533 -11.84 19.59 -4.80
N HIS A 534 -11.76 18.27 -4.95
CA HIS A 534 -10.52 17.52 -4.74
C HIS A 534 -9.42 17.96 -5.71
N ALA A 535 -9.73 18.10 -7.00
CA ALA A 535 -8.74 18.52 -7.99
C ALA A 535 -8.19 19.92 -7.69
N ARG A 536 -9.06 20.87 -7.35
CA ARG A 536 -8.67 22.23 -6.97
C ARG A 536 -7.88 22.24 -5.67
N HIS A 537 -8.25 21.42 -4.68
CA HIS A 537 -7.52 21.27 -3.41
C HIS A 537 -6.10 20.74 -3.63
N LEU A 538 -5.95 19.65 -4.38
CA LEU A 538 -4.65 19.03 -4.72
C LEU A 538 -3.78 19.91 -5.62
N THR A 539 -4.40 20.82 -6.39
CA THR A 539 -3.68 21.83 -7.17
C THR A 539 -3.15 22.94 -6.25
N ALA A 540 -3.98 23.41 -5.31
CA ALA A 540 -3.66 24.53 -4.44
C ALA A 540 -2.67 24.19 -3.31
N TRP A 541 -2.65 22.94 -2.85
CA TRP A 541 -1.90 22.51 -1.66
C TRP A 541 -1.00 21.28 -1.91
N PRO A 542 -0.09 21.30 -2.91
CA PRO A 542 0.84 20.20 -3.10
C PRO A 542 1.81 20.08 -1.91
N THR A 543 2.11 18.85 -1.50
CA THR A 543 3.25 18.60 -0.62
C THR A 543 4.58 18.85 -1.35
N ARG A 544 5.67 19.00 -0.59
CA ARG A 544 6.98 19.40 -1.13
C ARG A 544 7.78 18.27 -1.81
N GLY A 545 7.28 17.02 -1.78
CA GLY A 545 7.93 15.84 -2.35
C GLY A 545 7.58 14.56 -1.61
N GLY A 546 8.18 13.44 -2.02
CA GLY A 546 8.01 12.14 -1.37
C GLY A 546 6.72 11.42 -1.78
N ASN A 547 6.42 10.31 -1.12
CA ASN A 547 5.28 9.45 -1.47
C ASN A 547 3.91 10.15 -1.39
N TRP A 548 3.76 11.24 -0.64
CA TRP A 548 2.52 12.03 -0.62
C TRP A 548 2.31 12.76 -1.95
N LEU A 549 3.35 13.42 -2.48
CA LEU A 549 3.22 14.19 -3.71
C LEU A 549 2.90 13.27 -4.90
N THR A 550 3.43 12.05 -4.92
CA THR A 550 3.11 11.07 -5.97
C THR A 550 1.65 10.60 -5.87
N MET A 551 1.14 10.33 -4.67
CA MET A 551 -0.28 10.00 -4.45
C MET A 551 -1.23 11.15 -4.82
N GLU A 552 -0.89 12.37 -4.41
CA GLU A 552 -1.63 13.60 -4.75
C GLU A 552 -1.68 13.80 -6.27
N SER A 553 -0.54 13.63 -6.93
CA SER A 553 -0.41 13.82 -8.37
C SER A 553 -1.09 12.72 -9.17
N ASN A 554 -1.09 11.48 -8.67
CA ASN A 554 -1.86 10.38 -9.22
C ASN A 554 -3.36 10.69 -9.19
N GLY A 555 -3.89 11.12 -8.04
CA GLY A 555 -5.29 11.53 -7.91
C GLY A 555 -5.64 12.71 -8.83
N LEU A 556 -4.86 13.79 -8.80
CA LEU A 556 -5.09 14.98 -9.62
C LEU A 556 -5.07 14.66 -11.13
N GLY A 557 -4.05 13.90 -11.56
CA GLY A 557 -3.91 13.47 -12.94
C GLY A 557 -5.07 12.59 -13.40
N THR A 558 -5.49 11.65 -12.54
CA THR A 558 -6.62 10.75 -12.79
C THR A 558 -7.92 11.54 -12.97
N ILE A 559 -8.23 12.52 -12.12
CA ILE A 559 -9.42 13.37 -12.30
C ILE A 559 -9.37 14.10 -13.65
N GLY A 560 -8.22 14.69 -14.00
CA GLY A 560 -8.02 15.39 -15.28
C GLY A 560 -8.11 14.48 -16.52
N ILE A 561 -8.00 13.16 -16.36
CA ILE A 561 -8.24 12.17 -17.42
C ILE A 561 -9.71 11.74 -17.43
N LEU A 562 -10.32 11.51 -16.27
CA LEU A 562 -11.67 10.93 -16.14
C LEU A 562 -12.83 11.94 -16.27
N LEU A 563 -12.55 13.23 -16.13
CA LEU A 563 -13.50 14.33 -16.32
C LEU A 563 -13.03 15.33 -17.41
N PRO A 564 -12.80 14.89 -18.67
CA PRO A 564 -12.31 15.77 -19.74
C PRO A 564 -13.31 16.86 -20.15
N GLU A 565 -14.54 16.80 -19.65
CA GLU A 565 -15.57 17.82 -19.84
C GLU A 565 -15.35 19.06 -18.98
N MET A 566 -14.46 19.03 -17.97
CA MET A 566 -14.16 20.22 -17.15
C MET A 566 -13.17 21.13 -17.87
N LYS A 567 -13.39 22.44 -17.80
CA LYS A 567 -12.50 23.47 -18.39
C LYS A 567 -11.06 23.36 -17.88
N GLU A 568 -10.89 22.97 -16.62
CA GLU A 568 -9.58 22.83 -15.94
C GLU A 568 -8.94 21.43 -16.11
N ALA A 569 -9.64 20.46 -16.73
CA ALA A 569 -9.18 19.06 -16.77
C ALA A 569 -7.80 18.87 -17.41
N ALA A 570 -7.52 19.65 -18.46
CA ALA A 570 -6.22 19.60 -19.14
C ALA A 570 -5.07 20.08 -18.23
N GLU A 571 -5.32 21.09 -17.40
CA GLU A 571 -4.35 21.62 -16.45
C GLU A 571 -4.07 20.60 -15.32
N TRP A 572 -5.12 20.01 -14.76
CA TRP A 572 -5.00 18.98 -13.72
C TRP A 572 -4.20 17.77 -14.22
N ARG A 573 -4.54 17.27 -15.41
CA ARG A 573 -3.84 16.15 -16.06
C ARG A 573 -2.36 16.45 -16.29
N THR A 574 -2.06 17.62 -16.87
CA THR A 574 -0.69 18.03 -17.16
C THR A 574 0.12 18.21 -15.88
N THR A 575 -0.49 18.82 -14.86
CA THR A 575 0.14 19.02 -13.55
C THR A 575 0.44 17.70 -12.86
N GLY A 576 -0.50 16.76 -12.82
CA GLY A 576 -0.31 15.43 -12.23
C GLY A 576 0.81 14.65 -12.92
N LEU A 577 0.82 14.62 -14.26
CA LEU A 577 1.87 13.94 -15.04
C LEU A 577 3.24 14.59 -14.86
N ALA A 578 3.32 15.92 -14.88
CA ALA A 578 4.58 16.63 -14.70
C ALA A 578 5.19 16.42 -13.31
N ARG A 579 4.36 16.44 -12.26
CA ARG A 579 4.79 16.14 -10.89
C ARG A 579 5.27 14.70 -10.76
N GLN A 580 4.52 13.71 -11.26
CA GLN A 580 4.96 12.31 -11.23
C GLN A 580 6.29 12.10 -11.97
N TYR A 581 6.47 12.75 -13.12
CA TYR A 581 7.71 12.65 -13.87
C TYR A 581 8.92 13.23 -13.13
N ALA A 582 8.76 14.39 -12.48
CA ALA A 582 9.80 14.95 -11.62
C ALA A 582 10.08 14.07 -10.39
N GLU A 583 9.05 13.49 -9.78
CA GLU A 583 9.22 12.62 -8.62
C GLU A 583 9.88 11.28 -8.94
N LEU A 584 9.82 10.78 -10.18
CA LEU A 584 10.65 9.64 -10.60
C LEU A 584 12.15 9.98 -10.51
N ASP A 585 12.56 11.21 -10.83
CA ASP A 585 13.96 11.65 -10.66
C ASP A 585 14.31 11.90 -9.18
N ASN A 586 13.36 12.42 -8.40
CA ASN A 586 13.61 12.77 -7.01
C ASN A 586 13.57 11.56 -6.06
N GLN A 587 12.83 10.50 -6.41
CA GLN A 587 12.55 9.38 -5.51
C GLN A 587 13.06 8.03 -5.99
N VAL A 588 13.57 7.91 -7.22
CA VAL A 588 14.07 6.64 -7.75
C VAL A 588 15.51 6.84 -8.17
N TYR A 589 16.41 6.06 -7.56
CA TYR A 589 17.80 6.06 -7.94
C TYR A 589 18.00 5.54 -9.36
N PRO A 590 19.14 5.86 -10.02
CA PRO A 590 19.42 5.38 -11.36
C PRO A 590 19.39 3.85 -11.51
N ASP A 591 19.64 3.11 -10.43
CA ASP A 591 19.57 1.64 -10.37
C ASP A 591 18.14 1.08 -10.16
N GLY A 592 17.12 1.94 -10.14
CA GLY A 592 15.72 1.58 -10.06
C GLY A 592 15.16 1.44 -8.65
N SER A 593 16.01 1.48 -7.62
CA SER A 593 15.56 1.44 -6.23
C SER A 593 14.89 2.75 -5.81
N GLN A 594 13.82 2.67 -5.03
CA GLN A 594 13.21 3.85 -4.42
C GLN A 594 14.05 4.32 -3.21
N ILE A 595 14.24 5.63 -3.05
CA ILE A 595 15.22 6.25 -2.13
C ILE A 595 14.99 6.01 -0.63
N GLU A 596 13.85 5.43 -0.23
CA GLU A 596 13.62 5.01 1.16
C GLU A 596 14.27 3.66 1.47
N LEU A 597 14.76 2.95 0.44
CA LEU A 597 15.52 1.69 0.56
C LEU A 597 14.76 0.57 1.29
N THR A 598 13.44 0.67 1.32
CA THR A 598 12.51 -0.34 1.84
C THR A 598 11.82 -1.02 0.67
N THR A 599 11.87 -2.35 0.67
CA THR A 599 11.20 -3.15 -0.37
C THR A 599 9.68 -3.03 -0.33
N GLY A 600 9.11 -2.63 0.82
CA GLY A 600 7.68 -2.38 1.00
C GLY A 600 7.24 -1.06 0.37
N TYR A 601 7.90 0.05 0.74
CA TYR A 601 7.55 1.36 0.17
C TYR A 601 8.00 1.52 -1.28
N HIS A 602 8.98 0.73 -1.75
CA HIS A 602 9.22 0.56 -3.18
C HIS A 602 7.94 0.17 -3.93
N GLN A 603 7.16 -0.80 -3.41
CA GLN A 603 5.89 -1.18 -4.04
C GLN A 603 4.85 -0.06 -3.98
N VAL A 604 4.79 0.66 -2.86
CA VAL A 604 3.87 1.81 -2.71
C VAL A 604 4.15 2.86 -3.77
N SER A 605 5.42 3.23 -3.94
CA SER A 605 5.84 4.22 -4.94
C SER A 605 5.66 3.71 -6.36
N LEU A 606 6.09 2.48 -6.67
CA LEU A 606 5.88 1.84 -7.97
C LEU A 606 4.41 1.87 -8.38
N ASN A 607 3.50 1.46 -7.48
CA ASN A 607 2.07 1.43 -7.76
C ASN A 607 1.49 2.84 -7.96
N ASN A 608 2.03 3.87 -7.31
CA ASN A 608 1.57 5.25 -7.53
C ASN A 608 2.00 5.81 -8.87
N PHE A 609 3.25 5.58 -9.30
CA PHE A 609 3.69 5.94 -10.64
C PHE A 609 2.90 5.16 -11.70
N LEU A 610 2.80 3.84 -11.51
CA LEU A 610 2.06 2.95 -12.41
C LEU A 610 0.56 3.30 -12.50
N GLY A 611 -0.08 3.73 -11.42
CA GLY A 611 -1.53 4.02 -11.41
C GLY A 611 -1.92 5.13 -12.38
N LEU A 612 -1.19 6.26 -12.36
CA LEU A 612 -1.45 7.33 -13.32
C LEU A 612 -1.02 6.92 -14.74
N ALA A 613 0.11 6.21 -14.87
CA ALA A 613 0.59 5.72 -16.15
C ALA A 613 -0.43 4.80 -16.84
N SER A 614 -0.98 3.84 -16.10
CA SER A 614 -2.00 2.90 -16.58
C SER A 614 -3.27 3.63 -17.01
N THR A 615 -3.72 4.60 -16.21
CA THR A 615 -4.89 5.42 -16.53
C THR A 615 -4.66 6.25 -17.81
N ALA A 616 -3.46 6.79 -17.98
CA ALA A 616 -3.08 7.54 -19.17
C ALA A 616 -3.03 6.65 -20.41
N ILE A 617 -2.39 5.49 -20.33
CA ILE A 617 -2.32 4.48 -21.41
C ILE A 617 -3.71 4.08 -21.87
N LEU A 618 -4.57 3.72 -20.91
CA LEU A 618 -5.93 3.28 -21.18
C LEU A 618 -6.77 4.35 -21.91
N ASN A 619 -6.39 5.63 -21.77
CA ASN A 619 -7.09 6.77 -22.35
C ASN A 619 -6.32 7.48 -23.47
N ASP A 620 -5.29 6.84 -24.04
CA ASP A 620 -4.44 7.39 -25.11
C ASP A 620 -3.78 8.74 -24.75
N VAL A 621 -3.45 8.94 -23.47
CA VAL A 621 -2.73 10.12 -22.98
C VAL A 621 -1.22 9.83 -22.98
N PRO A 622 -0.40 10.64 -23.67
CA PRO A 622 1.04 10.42 -23.72
C PRO A 622 1.70 10.70 -22.36
N LEU A 623 2.62 9.82 -21.96
CA LEU A 623 3.50 10.04 -20.82
C LEU A 623 4.68 10.94 -21.21
N PRO A 624 5.18 11.79 -20.30
CA PRO A 624 6.27 12.71 -20.59
C PRO A 624 7.64 12.03 -20.64
N GLY A 625 8.54 12.51 -21.50
CA GLY A 625 9.98 12.16 -21.47
C GLY A 625 10.29 10.67 -21.47
N ASP A 626 11.21 10.26 -20.59
CA ASP A 626 11.67 8.87 -20.38
C ASP A 626 10.90 8.15 -19.25
N TYR A 627 9.64 8.54 -18.99
CA TYR A 627 8.81 7.99 -17.90
C TYR A 627 8.76 6.45 -17.92
N TYR A 628 8.56 5.85 -19.09
CA TYR A 628 8.48 4.39 -19.23
C TYR A 628 9.79 3.69 -18.86
N ASP A 629 10.93 4.27 -19.21
CA ASP A 629 12.25 3.69 -18.93
C ASP A 629 12.61 3.83 -17.45
N LYS A 630 12.20 4.93 -16.81
CA LYS A 630 12.28 5.12 -15.35
C LYS A 630 11.43 4.09 -14.61
N LEU A 631 10.18 3.92 -15.02
CA LEU A 631 9.27 2.94 -14.43
C LEU A 631 9.79 1.50 -14.62
N ARG A 632 10.39 1.21 -15.77
CA ARG A 632 10.96 -0.11 -16.07
C ARG A 632 12.04 -0.49 -15.06
N ARG A 633 12.93 0.43 -14.72
CA ARG A 633 14.01 0.19 -13.73
C ARG A 633 13.48 -0.21 -12.36
N MET A 634 12.33 0.32 -11.95
CA MET A 634 11.68 -0.10 -10.69
C MET A 634 11.16 -1.54 -10.74
N PHE A 635 10.71 -2.02 -11.90
CA PHE A 635 10.37 -3.44 -12.09
C PHE A 635 11.62 -4.32 -12.11
N GLU A 636 12.70 -3.87 -12.76
CA GLU A 636 13.98 -4.58 -12.76
C GLU A 636 14.56 -4.71 -11.33
N TYR A 637 14.41 -3.68 -10.48
CA TYR A 637 14.75 -3.79 -9.06
C TYR A 637 14.02 -4.95 -8.38
N ASN A 638 12.70 -5.06 -8.56
CA ASN A 638 11.92 -6.18 -8.01
C ASN A 638 12.43 -7.55 -8.47
N LEU A 639 12.76 -7.67 -9.76
CA LEU A 639 13.28 -8.91 -10.34
C LEU A 639 14.65 -9.29 -9.74
N TYR A 640 15.59 -8.36 -9.65
CA TYR A 640 16.95 -8.67 -9.21
C TYR A 640 17.10 -8.76 -7.69
N VAL A 641 16.23 -8.10 -6.92
CA VAL A 641 16.21 -8.18 -5.45
C VAL A 641 15.46 -9.42 -4.95
N GLN A 642 14.62 -10.06 -5.75
CA GLN A 642 13.78 -11.17 -5.27
C GLN A 642 14.62 -12.34 -4.74
N MET A 643 14.19 -12.92 -3.62
CA MET A 643 14.66 -14.22 -3.16
C MET A 643 14.20 -15.33 -4.13
N PRO A 644 14.83 -16.52 -4.09
CA PRO A 644 14.50 -17.62 -5.00
C PRO A 644 13.06 -18.16 -4.94
N ASN A 645 12.28 -17.83 -3.90
CA ASN A 645 10.84 -18.12 -3.86
C ASN A 645 9.95 -17.10 -4.62
N GLY A 646 10.56 -16.16 -5.36
CA GLY A 646 9.85 -15.11 -6.08
C GLY A 646 9.29 -14.00 -5.18
N ARG A 647 9.89 -13.80 -4.00
CA ARG A 647 9.47 -12.74 -3.06
C ARG A 647 10.59 -11.77 -2.76
N THR A 648 10.28 -10.48 -2.58
CA THR A 648 11.25 -9.48 -2.11
C THR A 648 11.72 -9.81 -0.68
N PRO A 649 12.97 -9.48 -0.30
CA PRO A 649 13.40 -9.51 1.11
C PRO A 649 12.63 -8.45 1.92
N ALA A 650 12.50 -8.65 3.23
CA ALA A 650 11.83 -7.70 4.14
C ALA A 650 12.84 -6.71 4.74
N LEU A 651 13.37 -5.80 3.92
CA LEU A 651 14.36 -4.79 4.37
C LEU A 651 13.66 -3.57 4.96
N ASN A 652 14.23 -2.98 6.02
CA ASN A 652 13.71 -1.78 6.68
C ASN A 652 12.24 -1.94 7.12
N ASP A 653 11.38 -0.92 7.05
CA ASP A 653 9.93 -1.09 7.17
C ASP A 653 9.31 -1.81 5.93
N GLY A 654 9.97 -2.84 5.44
CA GLY A 654 9.53 -3.69 4.36
C GLY A 654 8.93 -4.99 4.86
N GLY A 655 8.12 -5.60 4.00
CA GLY A 655 7.67 -6.98 4.13
C GLY A 655 8.01 -7.76 2.88
N THR A 656 7.91 -9.09 2.95
CA THR A 656 8.07 -9.89 1.72
C THR A 656 6.86 -9.70 0.81
N SER A 657 7.10 -9.32 -0.44
CA SER A 657 6.05 -9.15 -1.47
C SER A 657 6.27 -10.15 -2.58
N ASP A 658 5.20 -10.79 -3.07
CA ASP A 658 5.30 -11.66 -4.25
C ASP A 658 5.49 -10.80 -5.49
N VAL A 659 6.54 -11.06 -6.27
CA VAL A 659 6.87 -10.25 -7.44
C VAL A 659 6.06 -10.64 -8.68
N VAL A 660 5.39 -11.81 -8.71
CA VAL A 660 4.74 -12.35 -9.91
C VAL A 660 3.79 -11.34 -10.55
N ARG A 661 2.85 -10.75 -9.80
CA ARG A 661 1.90 -9.77 -10.34
C ARG A 661 2.58 -8.51 -10.87
N SER A 662 3.65 -8.08 -10.20
CA SER A 662 4.47 -6.95 -10.65
C SER A 662 5.13 -7.28 -12.00
N MET A 663 5.64 -8.50 -12.16
CA MET A 663 6.27 -8.97 -13.40
C MET A 663 5.26 -9.23 -14.52
N GLU A 664 4.06 -9.74 -14.22
CA GLU A 664 2.96 -9.84 -15.19
C GLU A 664 2.60 -8.46 -15.74
N THR A 665 2.46 -7.48 -14.86
CA THR A 665 2.21 -6.08 -15.26
C THR A 665 3.35 -5.53 -16.11
N ALA A 666 4.61 -5.78 -15.73
CA ALA A 666 5.77 -5.38 -16.51
C ALA A 666 5.78 -6.04 -17.90
N PHE A 667 5.49 -7.34 -17.98
CA PHE A 667 5.38 -8.04 -19.25
C PHE A 667 4.24 -7.49 -20.11
N GLU A 668 3.10 -7.15 -19.51
CA GLU A 668 1.99 -6.52 -20.22
C GLU A 668 2.37 -5.18 -20.83
N LEU A 669 3.13 -4.36 -20.11
CA LEU A 669 3.58 -3.04 -20.55
C LEU A 669 4.71 -3.11 -21.58
N TYR A 670 5.72 -3.94 -21.35
CA TYR A 670 6.97 -3.91 -22.12
C TYR A 670 7.11 -5.04 -23.14
N LYS A 671 6.31 -6.11 -23.02
CA LYS A 671 6.40 -7.34 -23.84
C LYS A 671 7.80 -7.96 -23.85
N ASP A 672 8.55 -7.76 -22.78
CA ASP A 672 9.93 -8.24 -22.62
C ASP A 672 9.95 -9.69 -22.09
N PRO A 673 10.61 -10.63 -22.78
CA PRO A 673 10.69 -12.03 -22.31
C PRO A 673 11.39 -12.20 -20.95
N LEU A 674 12.17 -11.22 -20.48
CA LEU A 674 12.73 -11.20 -19.12
C LEU A 674 11.62 -11.14 -18.06
N PHE A 675 10.64 -10.26 -18.24
CA PHE A 675 9.52 -10.14 -17.30
C PHE A 675 8.57 -11.33 -17.40
N ASP A 676 8.38 -11.90 -18.60
CA ASP A 676 7.63 -13.15 -18.79
C ASP A 676 8.26 -14.31 -18.02
N TRP A 677 9.60 -14.38 -18.04
CA TRP A 677 10.34 -15.38 -17.26
C TRP A 677 10.12 -15.22 -15.77
N ALA A 678 10.21 -14.00 -15.24
CA ALA A 678 9.98 -13.77 -13.81
C ALA A 678 8.50 -13.99 -13.41
N ALA A 679 7.55 -13.58 -14.27
CA ALA A 679 6.11 -13.80 -14.06
C ALA A 679 5.73 -15.28 -14.04
N THR A 680 6.39 -16.09 -14.87
CA THR A 680 6.15 -17.54 -14.95
C THR A 680 7.09 -18.37 -14.09
N ARG A 681 7.90 -17.72 -13.22
CA ARG A 681 8.91 -18.38 -12.37
C ARG A 681 9.84 -19.32 -13.15
N GLY A 682 10.18 -18.91 -14.37
CA GLY A 682 11.11 -19.58 -15.25
C GLY A 682 10.54 -20.63 -16.19
N GLU A 683 9.22 -20.84 -16.22
CA GLU A 683 8.60 -21.79 -17.16
C GLU A 683 8.67 -21.34 -18.62
N ARG A 684 8.66 -20.03 -18.88
CA ARG A 684 8.75 -19.41 -20.22
C ARG A 684 9.63 -18.17 -20.18
N GLY A 685 9.85 -17.51 -21.32
CA GLY A 685 10.62 -16.28 -21.41
C GLY A 685 12.13 -16.52 -21.45
N THR A 686 12.89 -15.47 -21.18
CA THR A 686 14.36 -15.50 -21.18
C THR A 686 14.86 -15.26 -19.75
N PRO A 687 15.68 -16.16 -19.18
CA PRO A 687 16.25 -15.95 -17.85
C PRO A 687 17.18 -14.72 -17.83
N PRO A 688 17.41 -14.12 -16.66
CA PRO A 688 18.44 -13.10 -16.48
C PRO A 688 19.80 -13.62 -16.95
N ASP A 689 20.59 -12.74 -17.57
CA ASP A 689 21.91 -13.09 -18.13
C ASP A 689 23.01 -13.28 -17.07
N HIS A 690 22.70 -12.96 -15.81
CA HIS A 690 23.55 -13.18 -14.65
C HIS A 690 22.73 -13.54 -13.42
N THR A 691 23.40 -14.03 -12.37
CA THR A 691 22.75 -14.42 -11.11
C THR A 691 22.87 -13.33 -10.05
N SER A 692 24.09 -12.99 -9.63
CA SER A 692 24.37 -12.03 -8.56
C SER A 692 24.34 -10.59 -9.08
N HIS A 693 23.71 -9.67 -8.33
CA HIS A 693 23.42 -8.31 -8.79
C HIS A 693 23.83 -7.27 -7.75
N TYR A 694 24.22 -6.07 -8.19
CA TYR A 694 24.56 -4.94 -7.33
C TYR A 694 23.76 -3.71 -7.73
N PHE A 695 23.08 -3.12 -6.76
CA PHE A 695 22.40 -1.83 -6.86
C PHE A 695 23.30 -0.73 -6.30
N PRO A 696 24.07 -0.02 -7.15
CA PRO A 696 25.17 0.83 -6.69
C PRO A 696 24.76 2.08 -5.91
N TYR A 697 23.56 2.61 -6.14
CA TYR A 697 23.04 3.75 -5.40
C TYR A 697 22.32 3.30 -4.12
N ALA A 698 21.55 2.22 -4.21
CA ALA A 698 20.94 1.58 -3.05
C ALA A 698 21.98 1.01 -2.07
N GLY A 699 23.19 0.69 -2.56
CA GLY A 699 24.22 -0.03 -1.83
C GLY A 699 23.82 -1.45 -1.45
N GLN A 700 22.89 -2.05 -2.19
CA GLN A 700 22.36 -3.40 -1.94
C GLN A 700 23.05 -4.43 -2.85
N MET A 701 23.66 -5.44 -2.25
CA MET A 701 24.51 -6.41 -2.93
C MET A 701 23.93 -7.82 -2.79
N VAL A 702 23.42 -8.36 -3.89
CA VAL A 702 22.73 -9.65 -3.96
C VAL A 702 23.68 -10.71 -4.48
N MET A 703 24.07 -11.64 -3.62
CA MET A 703 24.87 -12.82 -3.96
C MET A 703 23.96 -14.02 -4.11
N ARG A 704 24.01 -14.71 -5.25
CA ARG A 704 23.22 -15.93 -5.43
C ARG A 704 23.86 -16.98 -6.34
N SER A 705 23.53 -18.23 -6.04
CA SER A 705 23.99 -19.42 -6.79
C SER A 705 23.12 -19.76 -7.99
N GLY A 706 21.90 -19.23 -8.05
CA GLY A 706 20.93 -19.50 -9.10
C GLY A 706 19.58 -18.85 -8.77
N TRP A 707 18.56 -19.24 -9.53
CA TRP A 707 17.19 -18.73 -9.40
C TRP A 707 16.19 -19.79 -8.89
N GLU A 708 16.61 -21.05 -8.86
CA GLU A 708 15.78 -22.19 -8.42
C GLU A 708 15.37 -22.06 -6.94
N PRO A 709 14.22 -22.63 -6.52
CA PRO A 709 13.71 -22.48 -5.15
C PRO A 709 14.69 -22.92 -4.04
N ASP A 710 15.63 -23.82 -4.32
CA ASP A 710 16.65 -24.29 -3.38
C ASP A 710 17.99 -23.53 -3.48
N ALA A 711 18.07 -22.51 -4.34
CA ALA A 711 19.25 -21.69 -4.52
C ALA A 711 19.63 -20.96 -3.23
N ARG A 712 20.93 -20.73 -3.09
CA ARG A 712 21.57 -19.97 -2.00
C ARG A 712 21.58 -18.51 -2.42
N TYR A 713 21.07 -17.65 -1.55
CA TYR A 713 20.90 -16.22 -1.73
C TYR A 713 21.31 -15.50 -0.44
N MET A 714 22.09 -14.43 -0.56
CA MET A 714 22.35 -13.49 0.52
C MET A 714 22.29 -12.08 -0.03
N ILE A 715 21.69 -11.16 0.73
CA ILE A 715 21.76 -9.73 0.47
C ILE A 715 22.51 -9.06 1.62
N MET A 716 23.47 -8.20 1.27
CA MET A 716 24.09 -7.25 2.18
C MET A 716 23.58 -5.85 1.86
N ASP A 717 23.10 -5.15 2.89
CA ASP A 717 22.73 -3.74 2.77
C ASP A 717 23.89 -2.87 3.27
N ALA A 718 24.62 -2.28 2.33
CA ALA A 718 25.66 -1.27 2.58
C ALA A 718 25.25 0.09 1.98
N GLY A 719 23.95 0.35 1.96
CA GLY A 719 23.36 1.56 1.42
C GLY A 719 23.68 2.83 2.20
N PRO A 720 23.32 3.99 1.62
CA PRO A 720 23.16 5.20 2.40
C PRO A 720 21.99 5.03 3.38
N PHE A 721 21.69 6.04 4.20
CA PHE A 721 20.66 5.86 5.22
C PHE A 721 19.24 5.77 4.65
N GLY A 722 18.96 6.45 3.53
CA GLY A 722 17.63 6.49 2.92
C GLY A 722 16.73 7.57 3.52
N PHE A 723 15.69 7.95 2.77
CA PHE A 723 14.90 9.15 3.07
C PHE A 723 13.93 9.02 4.25
N GLY A 724 13.32 7.84 4.40
CA GLY A 724 12.22 7.56 5.32
C GLY A 724 12.09 6.05 5.52
N HIS A 725 11.40 5.63 6.58
CA HIS A 725 11.11 4.21 6.86
C HIS A 725 12.33 3.28 7.03
N GLN A 726 13.52 3.87 7.15
CA GLN A 726 14.81 3.21 7.30
C GLN A 726 15.09 2.79 8.75
N HIS A 727 15.99 1.84 8.94
CA HIS A 727 16.45 1.29 10.21
C HIS A 727 17.95 1.58 10.44
N GLU A 728 18.46 1.48 11.68
CA GLU A 728 19.89 1.64 11.99
C GLU A 728 20.67 0.33 11.75
N ASP A 729 20.71 -0.09 10.49
CA ASP A 729 21.04 -1.45 10.06
C ASP A 729 22.20 -1.57 9.06
N LYS A 730 23.05 -0.54 8.91
CA LYS A 730 24.12 -0.53 7.89
C LYS A 730 25.00 -1.78 8.04
N LEU A 731 25.31 -2.41 6.92
CA LEU A 731 26.05 -3.67 6.77
C LEU A 731 25.28 -4.92 7.23
N SER A 732 23.97 -4.82 7.47
CA SER A 732 23.11 -5.97 7.80
C SER A 732 23.08 -7.00 6.66
N LEU A 733 22.92 -8.26 7.04
CA LEU A 733 22.82 -9.42 6.15
C LEU A 733 21.45 -10.08 6.27
N MET A 734 20.91 -10.57 5.16
CA MET A 734 19.79 -11.52 5.15
C MET A 734 20.13 -12.70 4.24
N MET A 735 19.82 -13.92 4.68
CA MET A 735 20.17 -15.16 3.97
C MET A 735 18.95 -16.03 3.72
N TYR A 736 18.80 -16.50 2.48
CA TYR A 736 17.84 -17.50 2.05
C TYR A 736 18.55 -18.68 1.39
N ALA A 737 18.18 -19.91 1.75
CA ALA A 737 18.69 -21.11 1.12
C ALA A 737 17.72 -22.28 1.32
N PHE A 738 17.68 -23.20 0.36
CA PHE A 738 16.90 -24.43 0.47
C PHE A 738 15.41 -24.18 0.80
N GLY A 739 14.77 -23.23 0.13
CA GLY A 739 13.35 -22.96 0.36
C GLY A 739 13.03 -22.02 1.54
N LYS A 740 14.01 -21.59 2.34
CA LYS A 740 13.79 -20.91 3.64
C LYS A 740 14.72 -19.71 3.88
N VAL A 741 14.20 -18.67 4.54
CA VAL A 741 15.02 -17.59 5.16
C VAL A 741 15.66 -18.14 6.44
N HIS A 742 16.97 -17.97 6.60
CA HIS A 742 17.74 -18.47 7.75
C HIS A 742 18.20 -17.33 8.65
N VAL A 743 18.89 -16.35 8.07
CA VAL A 743 19.30 -15.11 8.76
C VAL A 743 18.31 -14.03 8.34
N ILE A 744 17.53 -13.52 9.30
CA ILE A 744 16.33 -12.72 9.07
C ILE A 744 16.49 -11.28 9.54
N ASP A 745 15.83 -10.35 8.84
CA ASP A 745 15.67 -8.96 9.26
C ASP A 745 14.32 -8.78 9.99
N PRO A 746 14.21 -7.91 11.02
CA PRO A 746 12.96 -7.66 11.74
C PRO A 746 11.82 -7.20 10.84
N GLY A 747 12.09 -6.49 9.74
CA GLY A 747 11.07 -5.93 8.87
C GLY A 747 10.17 -4.91 9.58
N ASN A 748 8.97 -4.68 9.03
CA ASN A 748 8.03 -3.71 9.60
C ASN A 748 7.30 -4.20 10.87
N TYR A 749 7.32 -3.36 11.91
CA TYR A 749 6.47 -3.42 13.11
C TYR A 749 5.49 -2.24 13.17
N ALA A 750 4.47 -2.32 14.03
CA ALA A 750 3.46 -1.27 14.23
C ALA A 750 4.09 0.12 14.46
N TYR A 751 3.54 1.15 13.80
CA TYR A 751 3.97 2.55 13.92
C TYR A 751 3.47 3.18 15.22
N ASP A 752 3.95 2.68 16.35
CA ASP A 752 3.63 3.16 17.70
C ASP A 752 4.89 3.65 18.45
N SER A 753 4.72 4.03 19.72
CA SER A 753 5.82 4.48 20.59
C SER A 753 6.37 3.37 21.50
N SER A 754 6.04 2.10 21.23
CA SER A 754 6.38 0.96 22.07
C SER A 754 7.88 0.63 22.07
N PRO A 755 8.39 -0.08 23.09
CA PRO A 755 9.76 -0.59 23.09
C PRO A 755 10.07 -1.49 21.88
N TRP A 756 9.07 -2.20 21.37
CA TRP A 756 9.19 -3.09 20.22
C TRP A 756 9.46 -2.32 18.93
N ARG A 757 8.71 -1.24 18.68
CA ARG A 757 8.97 -0.38 17.52
C ARG A 757 10.38 0.21 17.56
N ARG A 758 10.82 0.67 18.74
CA ARG A 758 12.19 1.18 18.92
C ARG A 758 13.22 0.10 18.60
N TYR A 759 13.10 -1.08 19.20
CA TYR A 759 13.98 -2.23 18.95
C TYR A 759 14.06 -2.59 17.46
N THR A 760 12.92 -2.78 16.80
CA THR A 760 12.88 -3.23 15.39
C THR A 760 13.47 -2.26 14.39
N THR A 761 13.75 -1.02 14.79
CA THR A 761 14.28 0.04 13.91
C THR A 761 15.71 0.44 14.25
N ASP A 762 16.32 -0.24 15.23
CA ASP A 762 17.63 0.07 15.82
C ASP A 762 18.57 -1.13 15.66
N THR A 763 19.88 -0.90 15.66
CA THR A 763 20.94 -1.91 15.42
C THR A 763 20.79 -3.23 16.18
N PRO A 764 20.33 -3.26 17.46
CA PRO A 764 20.10 -4.48 18.23
C PRO A 764 19.23 -5.55 17.54
N ALA A 765 18.38 -5.16 16.60
CA ALA A 765 17.50 -6.08 15.88
C ALA A 765 18.08 -6.57 14.53
N HIS A 766 19.24 -6.09 14.11
CA HIS A 766 19.79 -6.36 12.77
C HIS A 766 21.05 -7.24 12.81
N ASN A 767 21.40 -7.79 11.65
CA ASN A 767 22.51 -8.71 11.50
C ASN A 767 23.82 -7.96 11.26
N THR A 768 24.17 -7.04 12.16
CA THR A 768 25.35 -6.17 12.08
C THR A 768 25.96 -5.98 13.48
N VAL A 769 26.83 -4.99 13.65
CA VAL A 769 27.66 -4.83 14.86
C VAL A 769 27.20 -3.66 15.73
N MET A 770 27.25 -3.86 17.05
CA MET A 770 27.26 -2.81 18.07
C MET A 770 28.67 -2.63 18.66
N VAL A 771 28.96 -1.45 19.22
CA VAL A 771 30.25 -1.15 19.87
C VAL A 771 29.99 -0.63 21.28
N ASP A 772 30.61 -1.25 22.28
CA ASP A 772 30.44 -0.94 23.70
C ASP A 772 28.97 -0.96 24.18
N GLY A 773 28.15 -1.84 23.59
CA GLY A 773 26.72 -1.92 23.85
C GLY A 773 25.87 -0.86 23.13
N GLU A 774 26.49 0.00 22.33
CA GLU A 774 25.83 1.11 21.65
C GLU A 774 25.57 0.82 20.15
N PRO A 775 24.41 1.24 19.62
CA PRO A 775 24.04 1.04 18.24
C PRO A 775 24.61 2.11 17.31
N GLN A 776 24.40 1.93 16.00
CA GLN A 776 24.59 2.97 14.98
C GLN A 776 23.60 4.12 15.20
N ARG A 777 23.97 5.35 14.81
CA ARG A 777 23.17 6.56 15.06
C ARG A 777 23.23 7.56 13.88
N ARG A 778 22.55 7.24 12.78
CA ARG A 778 22.46 8.08 11.58
C ARG A 778 21.29 9.07 11.61
N ARG A 779 20.17 8.76 12.29
CA ARG A 779 18.92 9.56 12.26
C ARG A 779 19.02 11.03 12.65
N ARG A 780 20.08 11.48 13.34
CA ARG A 780 20.20 12.85 13.85
C ARG A 780 20.62 13.89 12.80
N GLN A 781 21.01 13.48 11.60
CA GLN A 781 21.38 14.41 10.52
C GLN A 781 20.14 14.91 9.74
N PRO A 782 20.24 16.05 9.02
CA PRO A 782 19.21 16.49 8.09
C PRO A 782 18.90 15.42 7.03
N ARG A 783 17.63 15.25 6.64
CA ARG A 783 17.23 14.17 5.73
C ARG A 783 17.90 14.23 4.36
N GLU A 784 18.25 15.43 3.92
CA GLU A 784 18.93 15.66 2.66
C GLU A 784 20.33 15.01 2.63
N THR A 785 20.97 14.82 3.79
CA THR A 785 22.28 14.15 3.87
C THR A 785 22.17 12.62 3.87
N PHE A 786 20.96 12.06 3.93
CA PHE A 786 20.74 10.62 3.90
C PHE A 786 20.75 10.03 2.50
N LEU A 787 20.68 10.88 1.48
CA LEU A 787 20.66 10.50 0.07
C LEU A 787 22.03 10.71 -0.57
N VAL A 788 22.30 9.95 -1.62
CA VAL A 788 23.51 10.07 -2.43
C VAL A 788 23.18 10.42 -3.87
N ASP A 789 24.02 11.22 -4.50
CA ASP A 789 23.98 11.54 -5.93
C ASP A 789 24.92 10.65 -6.78
N GLN A 790 25.76 9.86 -6.11
CA GLN A 790 26.70 8.91 -6.70
C GLN A 790 26.85 7.67 -5.80
N PRO A 791 27.22 6.50 -6.37
CA PRO A 791 27.49 5.31 -5.60
C PRO A 791 28.53 5.54 -4.50
N LEU A 792 28.34 4.92 -3.34
CA LEU A 792 29.27 5.03 -2.21
C LEU A 792 30.64 4.46 -2.58
N ALA A 793 31.69 5.29 -2.51
CA ALA A 793 33.05 4.89 -2.88
C ALA A 793 33.66 3.81 -1.97
N THR A 794 33.12 3.64 -0.76
CA THR A 794 33.53 2.60 0.18
C THR A 794 33.01 1.22 -0.19
N ASN A 795 31.99 1.15 -1.04
CA ASN A 795 31.37 -0.09 -1.48
C ASN A 795 32.18 -0.72 -2.61
N VAL A 796 32.47 -2.02 -2.48
CA VAL A 796 33.18 -2.80 -3.50
C VAL A 796 32.35 -4.01 -3.86
N TRP A 797 32.14 -4.23 -5.16
CA TRP A 797 31.40 -5.38 -5.68
C TRP A 797 32.14 -6.04 -6.83
N ARG A 798 32.34 -7.36 -6.77
CA ARG A 798 32.90 -8.19 -7.84
C ARG A 798 32.19 -9.52 -7.89
N THR A 799 31.94 -10.04 -9.09
CA THR A 799 31.26 -11.33 -9.28
C THR A 799 31.87 -12.12 -10.41
N SER A 800 31.76 -13.45 -10.31
CA SER A 800 32.14 -14.45 -11.30
C SER A 800 31.25 -15.69 -11.13
N ASP A 801 31.42 -16.69 -11.99
CA ASP A 801 30.70 -17.96 -11.90
C ASP A 801 30.98 -18.73 -10.59
N ARG A 802 32.12 -18.47 -9.94
CA ARG A 802 32.57 -19.23 -8.74
C ARG A 802 32.61 -18.41 -7.46
N LEU A 803 32.78 -17.09 -7.56
CA LEU A 803 32.99 -16.20 -6.43
C LEU A 803 32.16 -14.92 -6.58
N ASP A 804 31.50 -14.49 -5.50
CA ASP A 804 31.06 -13.10 -5.33
C ASP A 804 31.81 -12.47 -4.17
N TYR A 805 32.23 -11.22 -4.34
CA TYR A 805 32.86 -10.43 -3.31
C TYR A 805 32.11 -9.11 -3.14
N ALA A 806 31.72 -8.81 -1.90
CA ALA A 806 31.14 -7.54 -1.51
C ALA A 806 31.90 -6.96 -0.33
N ALA A 807 32.01 -5.64 -0.29
CA ALA A 807 32.47 -4.93 0.90
C ALA A 807 31.70 -3.62 1.08
N GLY A 808 31.49 -3.24 2.33
CA GLY A 808 30.91 -1.96 2.73
C GLY A 808 31.54 -1.44 4.02
N GLN A 809 31.26 -0.18 4.36
CA GLN A 809 31.81 0.48 5.54
C GLN A 809 30.78 1.35 6.26
N TYR A 810 30.82 1.33 7.59
CA TYR A 810 30.18 2.27 8.49
C TYR A 810 31.25 3.00 9.31
N ASP A 811 31.28 4.33 9.22
CA ASP A 811 32.27 5.19 9.87
C ASP A 811 31.64 6.45 10.51
N GLU A 812 30.32 6.41 10.74
CA GLU A 812 29.53 7.56 11.21
C GLU A 812 29.48 7.66 12.75
N GLY A 813 30.06 6.69 13.46
CA GLY A 813 30.16 6.61 14.93
C GLY A 813 29.01 5.86 15.61
N TYR A 814 29.21 5.44 16.86
CA TYR A 814 28.23 4.68 17.65
C TYR A 814 27.80 5.44 18.91
N GLY A 815 26.60 5.13 19.41
CA GLY A 815 26.04 5.70 20.63
C GLY A 815 25.58 7.16 20.51
N ASP A 816 25.11 7.71 21.62
CA ASP A 816 24.64 9.10 21.65
C ASP A 816 25.71 10.08 21.16
N ASP A 817 25.28 11.02 20.32
CA ASP A 817 26.14 12.03 19.67
C ASP A 817 27.33 11.45 18.90
N ASN A 818 27.23 10.19 18.46
CA ASN A 818 28.25 9.46 17.72
C ASN A 818 29.60 9.42 18.46
N ALA A 819 29.55 9.36 19.81
CA ALA A 819 30.70 9.52 20.68
C ALA A 819 31.78 8.44 20.52
N ILE A 820 31.41 7.24 20.05
CA ILE A 820 32.34 6.13 19.86
C ILE A 820 32.79 6.12 18.40
N ALA A 821 34.01 6.61 18.17
CA ALA A 821 34.63 6.74 16.86
C ALA A 821 35.29 5.42 16.39
N VAL A 822 34.47 4.44 16.05
CA VAL A 822 34.90 3.17 15.43
C VAL A 822 34.41 3.11 14.00
N THR A 823 35.31 2.79 13.08
CA THR A 823 34.98 2.37 11.71
C THR A 823 34.78 0.86 11.68
N HIS A 824 33.65 0.41 11.16
CA HIS A 824 33.33 -0.99 10.87
C HIS A 824 33.32 -1.21 9.37
N ARG A 825 34.20 -2.08 8.88
CA ARG A 825 34.21 -2.56 7.49
C ARG A 825 33.80 -4.03 7.47
N ARG A 826 32.79 -4.36 6.66
CA ARG A 826 32.35 -5.74 6.44
C ARG A 826 32.71 -6.18 5.03
N GLU A 827 33.35 -7.34 4.92
CA GLU A 827 33.70 -7.98 3.66
C GLU A 827 33.05 -9.37 3.62
N VAL A 828 32.37 -9.69 2.52
CA VAL A 828 31.64 -10.94 2.34
C VAL A 828 32.10 -11.58 1.04
N LEU A 829 32.63 -12.80 1.13
CA LEU A 829 33.00 -13.63 -0.01
C LEU A 829 32.04 -14.83 -0.07
N PHE A 830 31.27 -14.94 -1.15
CA PHE A 830 30.49 -16.13 -1.45
C PHE A 830 31.33 -17.11 -2.28
N VAL A 831 31.68 -18.26 -1.70
CA VAL A 831 32.33 -19.37 -2.42
C VAL A 831 31.22 -20.26 -2.96
N LYS A 832 30.85 -20.07 -4.23
CA LYS A 832 29.61 -20.65 -4.79
C LYS A 832 29.68 -22.17 -4.93
N PRO A 833 28.57 -22.90 -4.68
CA PRO A 833 27.35 -22.49 -3.96
C PRO A 833 27.43 -22.81 -2.45
N ALA A 834 28.63 -22.96 -1.89
CA ALA A 834 28.88 -23.69 -0.66
C ALA A 834 28.65 -22.85 0.61
N TYR A 835 29.34 -21.71 0.76
CA TYR A 835 29.34 -20.94 2.00
C TYR A 835 29.72 -19.48 1.77
N TRP A 836 29.40 -18.63 2.76
CA TRP A 836 29.88 -17.25 2.83
C TRP A 836 30.96 -17.12 3.90
N LEU A 837 32.09 -16.49 3.54
CA LEU A 837 33.10 -16.03 4.47
C LEU A 837 32.82 -14.54 4.76
N VAL A 838 32.54 -14.22 6.01
CA VAL A 838 32.27 -12.84 6.47
C VAL A 838 33.44 -12.38 7.33
N VAL A 839 33.94 -11.18 7.06
CA VAL A 839 35.05 -10.55 7.78
C VAL A 839 34.61 -9.18 8.24
N ASP A 840 34.48 -9.01 9.55
CA ASP A 840 34.26 -7.71 10.17
C ASP A 840 35.60 -7.16 10.66
N THR A 841 36.01 -6.00 10.13
CA THR A 841 37.20 -5.27 10.56
C THR A 841 36.81 -3.98 11.26
N PHE A 842 37.36 -3.77 12.44
CA PHE A 842 37.14 -2.59 13.27
C PHE A 842 38.41 -1.77 13.36
N ALA A 843 38.30 -0.47 13.15
CA ALA A 843 39.38 0.50 13.35
C ALA A 843 38.90 1.63 14.26
N GLY A 844 39.60 1.85 15.37
CA GLY A 844 39.30 2.87 16.38
C GLY A 844 40.40 2.90 17.43
N GLU A 845 40.49 3.98 18.18
CA GLU A 845 41.50 4.13 19.25
C GLU A 845 41.04 3.45 20.55
N GLY A 846 41.94 2.67 21.16
CA GLY A 846 41.69 2.06 22.46
C GLY A 846 40.99 0.70 22.38
N ARG A 847 40.55 0.24 23.56
CA ARG A 847 39.93 -1.05 23.78
C ARG A 847 38.41 -0.90 23.73
N HIS A 848 37.77 -1.69 22.88
CA HIS A 848 36.32 -1.71 22.75
C HIS A 848 35.79 -3.14 22.86
N ARG A 849 34.50 -3.23 23.16
CA ARG A 849 33.69 -4.44 23.08
C ARG A 849 32.89 -4.41 21.77
N TYR A 850 33.26 -5.26 20.81
CA TYR A 850 32.56 -5.41 19.53
C TYR A 850 31.55 -6.55 19.60
N GLU A 851 30.32 -6.31 19.17
CA GLU A 851 29.19 -7.24 19.34
C GLU A 851 28.50 -7.49 18.00
N SER A 852 28.81 -8.62 17.35
CA SER A 852 28.20 -9.01 16.07
C SER A 852 26.99 -9.90 16.30
N LEU A 853 25.85 -9.48 15.75
CA LEU A 853 24.53 -10.10 15.94
C LEU A 853 24.12 -10.89 14.70
N PHE A 854 23.52 -12.07 14.89
CA PHE A 854 22.88 -12.85 13.83
C PHE A 854 21.55 -13.43 14.33
N HIS A 855 20.45 -12.98 13.76
CA HIS A 855 19.07 -13.34 14.07
C HIS A 855 18.63 -14.50 13.19
N PHE A 856 18.26 -15.62 13.80
CA PHE A 856 17.86 -16.81 13.06
C PHE A 856 16.34 -16.95 12.97
N ASP A 857 15.81 -17.17 11.77
CA ASP A 857 14.43 -17.66 11.59
C ASP A 857 14.35 -19.16 11.90
N ALA A 858 14.53 -19.49 13.18
CA ALA A 858 14.49 -20.83 13.72
C ALA A 858 13.78 -20.85 15.07
N ASP A 859 13.41 -22.04 15.54
CA ASP A 859 12.81 -22.20 16.86
C ASP A 859 13.87 -22.20 17.96
N GLU A 860 15.00 -22.89 17.76
CA GLU A 860 16.12 -22.92 18.71
C GLU A 860 17.47 -22.83 17.99
N ALA A 861 18.52 -22.57 18.75
CA ALA A 861 19.90 -22.72 18.31
C ALA A 861 20.76 -23.29 19.44
N GLU A 862 21.80 -24.03 19.08
CA GLU A 862 22.77 -24.59 20.02
C GLU A 862 24.19 -24.13 19.69
N ILE A 863 25.01 -24.03 20.73
CA ILE A 863 26.43 -23.68 20.61
C ILE A 863 27.26 -24.94 20.81
N ASP A 864 28.15 -25.20 19.87
CA ASP A 864 29.32 -26.05 20.07
C ASP A 864 30.48 -25.18 20.57
N ALA A 865 30.76 -25.29 21.86
CA ALA A 865 31.77 -24.48 22.54
C ALA A 865 33.20 -24.80 22.08
N ASP A 866 33.46 -26.04 21.66
CA ASP A 866 34.80 -26.47 21.23
C ASP A 866 35.15 -25.87 19.87
N SER A 867 34.15 -25.74 18.98
CA SER A 867 34.33 -25.19 17.63
C SER A 867 33.91 -23.72 17.48
N ARG A 868 33.36 -23.07 18.54
CA ARG A 868 32.78 -21.71 18.48
C ARG A 868 31.78 -21.58 17.33
N THR A 869 30.97 -22.63 17.18
CA THR A 869 29.94 -22.73 16.15
C THR A 869 28.58 -22.64 16.79
N VAL A 870 27.69 -21.83 16.23
CA VAL A 870 26.26 -21.87 16.53
C VAL A 870 25.52 -22.53 15.36
N ARG A 871 24.54 -23.37 15.66
CA ARG A 871 23.67 -23.98 14.64
C ARG A 871 22.20 -23.85 15.02
N THR A 872 21.35 -23.64 14.03
CA THR A 872 19.91 -23.62 14.22
C THR A 872 19.37 -25.04 14.39
N ILE A 873 18.28 -25.18 15.15
CA ILE A 873 17.53 -26.42 15.32
C ILE A 873 16.09 -26.16 14.88
N ASP A 874 15.75 -26.69 13.72
CA ASP A 874 14.46 -26.52 13.07
C ASP A 874 14.08 -27.80 12.28
N PRO A 875 12.79 -28.19 12.19
CA PRO A 875 12.33 -29.29 11.35
C PRO A 875 12.39 -29.02 9.83
N THR A 876 12.84 -27.84 9.43
CA THR A 876 13.12 -27.42 8.05
C THR A 876 14.64 -27.35 7.83
N PRO A 877 15.16 -26.98 6.64
CA PRO A 877 16.59 -26.74 6.47
C PRO A 877 17.15 -25.78 7.54
N ASN A 878 18.43 -25.94 7.87
CA ASN A 878 19.10 -25.23 8.96
C ASN A 878 20.34 -24.48 8.45
N CYS A 879 20.96 -23.70 9.33
CA CYS A 879 22.26 -23.10 9.07
C CYS A 879 23.19 -23.18 10.28
N LEU A 880 24.48 -23.00 10.03
CA LEU A 880 25.51 -22.81 11.06
C LEU A 880 26.33 -21.55 10.77
N ILE A 881 26.86 -20.97 11.85
CA ILE A 881 27.87 -19.92 11.81
C ILE A 881 29.05 -20.38 12.67
N ALA A 882 30.20 -20.61 12.03
CA ALA A 882 31.46 -20.95 12.71
C ALA A 882 32.39 -19.74 12.73
N ALA A 883 32.94 -19.38 13.89
CA ALA A 883 33.86 -18.25 14.04
C ALA A 883 35.32 -18.69 14.21
N ALA A 884 36.25 -17.96 13.59
CA ALA A 884 37.68 -18.21 13.75
C ALA A 884 38.10 -17.86 15.18
N GLY A 885 38.75 -18.81 15.86
CA GLY A 885 39.18 -18.63 17.23
C GLY A 885 40.19 -17.50 17.38
N ARG A 886 39.94 -16.58 18.32
CA ARG A 886 40.92 -15.56 18.76
C ARG A 886 40.74 -15.22 20.25
N PRO A 887 41.80 -14.74 20.94
CA PRO A 887 41.68 -14.27 22.31
C PRO A 887 40.62 -13.16 22.44
N GLY A 888 39.80 -13.24 23.49
CA GLY A 888 38.75 -12.26 23.79
C GLY A 888 37.42 -12.47 23.06
N LEU A 889 37.29 -13.49 22.21
CA LEU A 889 36.04 -13.82 21.51
C LEU A 889 35.16 -14.78 22.36
N ASP A 890 33.93 -14.35 22.64
CA ASP A 890 32.86 -15.10 23.30
C ASP A 890 31.66 -15.28 22.36
N LEU A 891 30.87 -16.33 22.56
CA LEU A 891 29.66 -16.64 21.79
C LEU A 891 28.51 -17.00 22.73
N LYS A 892 27.37 -16.33 22.55
CA LYS A 892 26.11 -16.61 23.25
C LYS A 892 24.93 -16.69 22.29
N VAL A 893 23.88 -17.37 22.73
CA VAL A 893 22.55 -17.35 22.07
C VAL A 893 21.58 -16.66 23.02
N LEU A 894 20.96 -15.59 22.54
CA LEU A 894 19.88 -14.85 23.20
C LEU A 894 18.55 -15.25 22.57
N LYS A 895 17.46 -15.27 23.34
CA LYS A 895 16.11 -15.51 22.83
C LYS A 895 15.09 -14.91 23.81
N GLY A 896 14.22 -14.05 23.31
CA GLY A 896 13.11 -13.50 24.11
C GLY A 896 13.52 -12.61 25.29
N GLN A 897 14.67 -11.93 25.23
CA GLN A 897 15.17 -11.12 26.35
C GLN A 897 14.55 -9.71 26.35
N THR A 898 13.99 -9.27 27.48
CA THR A 898 13.46 -7.90 27.63
C THR A 898 14.33 -6.98 28.50
N GLU A 899 15.15 -7.55 29.38
CA GLU A 899 15.99 -6.82 30.34
C GLU A 899 17.46 -7.26 30.21
N PRO A 900 18.45 -6.33 30.33
CA PRO A 900 18.29 -4.88 30.51
C PRO A 900 17.82 -4.15 29.23
N SER A 901 17.76 -4.86 28.11
CA SER A 901 17.26 -4.36 26.83
C SER A 901 16.62 -5.48 26.01
N VAL A 902 15.73 -5.09 25.09
CA VAL A 902 15.02 -6.00 24.19
C VAL A 902 16.00 -6.62 23.19
N GLN A 903 16.02 -7.95 23.10
CA GLN A 903 16.89 -8.75 22.23
C GLN A 903 16.24 -10.11 21.90
N GLY A 904 16.51 -10.66 20.71
CA GLY A 904 16.03 -12.01 20.33
C GLY A 904 14.55 -12.05 19.95
N PHE A 905 14.08 -11.05 19.21
CA PHE A 905 12.71 -10.96 18.69
C PHE A 905 12.69 -10.58 17.20
N VAL A 906 11.58 -10.89 16.53
CA VAL A 906 11.28 -10.45 15.16
C VAL A 906 9.84 -9.95 15.07
N ALA A 907 9.57 -8.99 14.20
CA ALA A 907 8.19 -8.65 13.83
C ALA A 907 7.64 -9.76 12.92
N ALA A 908 6.76 -10.60 13.46
CA ALA A 908 6.11 -11.66 12.72
C ALA A 908 4.97 -11.10 11.85
N GLN A 909 5.34 -10.59 10.67
CA GLN A 909 4.36 -10.24 9.63
C GLN A 909 3.52 -11.44 9.19
N ARG A 910 4.14 -12.64 9.14
CA ARG A 910 3.46 -13.93 9.02
C ARG A 910 3.64 -14.71 10.31
N TRP A 911 2.54 -15.15 10.90
CA TRP A 911 2.58 -15.99 12.09
C TRP A 911 3.09 -17.39 11.71
N ARG A 912 4.21 -17.78 12.31
CA ARG A 912 4.78 -19.12 12.26
C ARG A 912 4.75 -19.67 13.69
N PRO A 913 3.77 -20.50 14.07
CA PRO A 913 3.79 -21.15 15.37
C PRO A 913 4.99 -22.09 15.46
N SER A 914 5.54 -22.26 16.67
CA SER A 914 6.63 -23.19 16.90
C SER A 914 6.18 -24.61 16.57
N TRP A 915 7.07 -25.44 16.03
CA TRP A 915 6.77 -26.87 15.83
C TRP A 915 6.54 -27.61 17.17
N LYS A 916 6.99 -27.04 18.30
CA LYS A 916 6.72 -27.53 19.65
C LYS A 916 5.32 -27.15 20.14
N THR A 917 4.74 -26.07 19.61
CA THR A 917 3.40 -25.57 19.94
C THR A 917 2.67 -25.14 18.66
N PRO A 918 2.32 -26.09 17.78
CA PRO A 918 1.77 -25.80 16.46
C PRO A 918 0.42 -25.08 16.51
N ASP A 919 -0.32 -25.26 17.61
CA ASP A 919 -1.64 -24.65 17.83
C ASP A 919 -1.57 -23.30 18.57
N ALA A 920 -0.37 -22.73 18.74
CA ALA A 920 -0.21 -21.44 19.43
C ALA A 920 -0.90 -20.30 18.65
N GLU A 921 -1.71 -19.53 19.34
CA GLU A 921 -2.32 -18.32 18.80
C GLU A 921 -1.25 -17.24 18.52
N ARG A 922 -1.55 -16.37 17.55
CA ARG A 922 -0.69 -15.24 17.21
C ARG A 922 -0.63 -14.27 18.41
N PRO A 923 0.55 -13.95 18.95
CA PRO A 923 0.70 -13.00 20.05
C PRO A 923 0.21 -11.61 19.69
N GLU A 924 -0.22 -10.87 20.71
CA GLU A 924 -0.58 -9.45 20.59
C GLU A 924 0.60 -8.64 20.00
N HIS A 925 0.27 -7.81 19.02
CA HIS A 925 1.19 -7.04 18.17
C HIS A 925 2.11 -7.86 17.25
N GLY A 926 1.91 -9.18 17.12
CA GLY A 926 2.58 -9.99 16.11
C GLY A 926 4.09 -10.12 16.28
N LYS A 927 4.62 -10.10 17.51
CA LYS A 927 6.04 -10.39 17.80
C LYS A 927 6.30 -11.90 17.94
N ARG A 928 7.51 -12.36 17.61
CA ARG A 928 7.95 -13.74 17.84
C ARG A 928 9.37 -13.77 18.41
N GLU A 929 9.59 -14.63 19.39
CA GLU A 929 10.92 -14.91 19.94
C GLU A 929 11.73 -15.74 18.95
N ILE A 930 12.98 -15.35 18.73
CA ILE A 930 13.92 -16.06 17.85
C ILE A 930 15.29 -16.17 18.52
N PRO A 931 16.05 -17.24 18.24
CA PRO A 931 17.43 -17.33 18.68
C PRO A 931 18.30 -16.34 17.91
N THR A 932 19.07 -15.53 18.64
CA THR A 932 20.06 -14.59 18.11
C THR A 932 21.43 -14.97 18.62
N ALA A 933 22.37 -15.25 17.73
CA ALA A 933 23.77 -15.42 18.09
C ALA A 933 24.43 -14.06 18.31
N LEU A 934 25.15 -13.94 19.43
CA LEU A 934 25.93 -12.77 19.81
C LEU A 934 27.41 -13.19 19.94
N PHE A 935 28.23 -12.75 18.98
CA PHE A 935 29.68 -12.89 19.04
C PHE A 935 30.27 -11.61 19.64
N THR A 936 30.87 -11.71 20.83
CA THR A 936 31.46 -10.58 21.54
C THR A 936 32.97 -10.66 21.50
N LEU A 937 33.65 -9.58 21.11
CA LEU A 937 35.10 -9.48 21.09
C LEU A 937 35.56 -8.26 21.90
N ASP A 938 36.29 -8.50 22.99
CA ASP A 938 37.00 -7.44 23.72
C ASP A 938 38.45 -7.31 23.23
N ALA A 939 38.75 -6.25 22.47
CA ALA A 939 40.07 -6.07 21.87
C ALA A 939 40.42 -4.59 21.62
N ASP A 940 41.73 -4.31 21.59
CA ASP A 940 42.26 -3.04 21.10
C ASP A 940 42.13 -2.95 19.57
N GLY A 941 41.82 -1.77 19.04
CA GLY A 941 41.77 -1.52 17.60
C GLY A 941 43.17 -1.43 16.96
N PRO A 942 43.35 -1.90 15.71
CA PRO A 942 42.37 -2.54 14.85
C PRO A 942 42.12 -4.02 15.22
N ALA A 943 40.87 -4.46 15.12
CA ALA A 943 40.44 -5.82 15.44
C ALA A 943 39.64 -6.45 14.29
N ARG A 944 39.66 -7.78 14.16
CA ARG A 944 38.82 -8.51 13.20
C ARG A 944 38.03 -9.67 13.79
N MET A 945 36.83 -9.89 13.29
CA MET A 945 36.08 -11.14 13.49
C MET A 945 35.85 -11.81 12.13
N VAL A 946 35.99 -13.13 12.08
CA VAL A 946 35.91 -13.93 10.84
C VAL A 946 34.93 -15.07 11.06
N TYR A 947 33.96 -15.19 10.16
CA TYR A 947 32.87 -16.16 10.24
C TYR A 947 32.72 -16.93 8.94
N VAL A 948 32.32 -18.20 9.05
CA VAL A 948 31.78 -18.97 7.93
C VAL A 948 30.30 -19.21 8.20
N ILE A 949 29.44 -18.73 7.29
CA ILE A 949 28.00 -18.98 7.32
C ILE A 949 27.70 -20.06 6.27
N MET A 950 27.12 -21.18 6.71
CA MET A 950 26.78 -22.31 5.84
C MET A 950 25.35 -22.80 6.10
N PRO A 951 24.41 -22.64 5.15
CA PRO A 951 23.13 -23.33 5.21
C PRO A 951 23.30 -24.80 4.80
N TYR A 952 22.41 -25.66 5.28
CA TYR A 952 22.39 -27.07 4.92
C TYR A 952 20.96 -27.65 4.91
N PRO A 953 20.70 -28.68 4.09
CA PRO A 953 19.42 -29.37 4.05
C PRO A 953 19.03 -29.96 5.42
N LYS A 954 17.73 -30.18 5.62
CA LYS A 954 17.15 -30.67 6.89
C LYS A 954 17.83 -31.94 7.43
N ASP A 955 18.18 -32.87 6.55
CA ASP A 955 18.64 -34.21 6.92
C ASP A 955 20.17 -34.31 7.04
N GLU A 956 20.86 -33.16 7.03
CA GLU A 956 22.30 -33.06 7.20
C GLU A 956 22.66 -32.39 8.53
N SER A 957 23.85 -32.68 9.06
CA SER A 957 24.43 -31.95 10.19
C SER A 957 25.93 -31.76 9.97
N PRO A 958 26.28 -30.84 9.06
CA PRO A 958 27.67 -30.64 8.68
C PRO A 958 28.49 -30.04 9.83
N SER A 959 29.78 -30.37 9.82
CA SER A 959 30.81 -29.71 10.65
C SER A 959 31.72 -28.89 9.74
N VAL A 960 31.90 -27.62 10.11
CA VAL A 960 32.81 -26.68 9.45
C VAL A 960 33.74 -26.12 10.51
N THR A 961 35.04 -26.07 10.21
CA THR A 961 36.00 -25.34 11.04
C THR A 961 36.65 -24.22 10.26
N VAL A 962 36.93 -23.13 10.94
CA VAL A 962 37.56 -21.95 10.36
C VAL A 962 38.75 -21.52 11.22
N GLU A 963 39.88 -21.27 10.56
CA GLU A 963 41.13 -20.88 11.20
C GLU A 963 41.74 -19.68 10.45
N THR A 964 42.10 -18.63 11.19
CA THR A 964 42.88 -17.52 10.64
C THR A 964 44.37 -17.87 10.71
N VAL A 965 45.01 -17.98 9.55
CA VAL A 965 46.42 -18.39 9.43
C VAL A 965 47.37 -17.19 9.42
N ALA A 966 46.93 -16.07 8.82
CA ALA A 966 47.64 -14.80 8.82
C ALA A 966 46.63 -13.66 8.86
N ALA A 967 46.80 -12.75 9.83
CA ALA A 967 45.88 -11.65 10.10
C ALA A 967 46.51 -10.26 9.88
N GLU A 968 47.72 -10.16 9.35
CA GLU A 968 48.38 -8.87 9.14
C GLU A 968 47.85 -8.17 7.88
N ALA A 969 47.61 -6.85 7.96
CA ALA A 969 47.23 -6.07 6.79
C ALA A 969 48.40 -6.05 5.76
N PRO A 970 48.12 -6.04 4.45
CA PRO A 970 46.81 -5.86 3.81
C PRO A 970 46.07 -7.16 3.46
N SER A 971 46.58 -8.34 3.82
CA SER A 971 46.02 -9.63 3.35
C SER A 971 45.59 -10.56 4.49
N LEU A 972 44.35 -11.04 4.47
CA LEU A 972 43.83 -12.04 5.41
C LEU A 972 43.87 -13.43 4.78
N ARG A 973 44.45 -14.42 5.47
CA ARG A 973 44.43 -15.83 5.05
C ARG A 973 43.61 -16.67 6.01
N VAL A 974 42.60 -17.35 5.49
CA VAL A 974 41.63 -18.15 6.24
C VAL A 974 41.59 -19.56 5.67
N LYS A 975 41.65 -20.57 6.53
CA LYS A 975 41.39 -21.96 6.19
C LYS A 975 39.98 -22.34 6.59
N VAL A 976 39.23 -22.96 5.67
CA VAL A 976 37.87 -23.44 5.89
C VAL A 976 37.82 -24.92 5.58
N GLN A 977 37.63 -25.74 6.61
CA GLN A 977 37.46 -27.19 6.46
C GLN A 977 35.98 -27.49 6.24
N LEU A 978 35.65 -28.04 5.08
CA LEU A 978 34.30 -28.39 4.67
C LEU A 978 33.90 -29.81 5.13
N PRO A 979 32.59 -30.10 5.22
CA PRO A 979 32.08 -31.38 5.74
C PRO A 979 32.49 -32.60 4.93
N ASN A 980 32.73 -32.42 3.63
CA ASN A 980 33.18 -33.47 2.71
C ASN A 980 34.70 -33.72 2.76
N GLY A 981 35.42 -33.12 3.71
CA GLY A 981 36.86 -33.26 3.88
C GLY A 981 37.69 -32.32 2.99
N ILE A 982 37.06 -31.48 2.16
CA ILE A 982 37.76 -30.44 1.40
C ILE A 982 38.25 -29.34 2.33
N LEU A 983 39.49 -28.89 2.14
CA LEU A 983 40.04 -27.71 2.82
C LEU A 983 40.21 -26.58 1.80
N ASP A 984 39.47 -25.50 1.99
CA ASP A 984 39.63 -24.27 1.21
C ASP A 984 40.58 -23.31 1.96
N ASP A 985 41.68 -22.96 1.32
CA ASP A 985 42.66 -21.96 1.78
C ASP A 985 42.42 -20.65 1.01
N VAL A 986 41.74 -19.73 1.69
CA VAL A 986 41.22 -18.47 1.15
C VAL A 986 42.18 -17.34 1.52
N THR A 987 42.69 -16.64 0.51
CA THR A 987 43.43 -15.39 0.68
C THR A 987 42.56 -14.23 0.21
N LEU A 988 42.28 -13.29 1.09
CA LEU A 988 41.64 -12.01 0.82
C LEU A 988 42.72 -10.92 0.80
N GLY A 989 42.88 -10.24 -0.33
CA GLY A 989 43.85 -9.16 -0.58
C GLY A 989 43.44 -8.43 -1.86
N GLU A 990 44.38 -7.85 -2.61
CA GLU A 990 44.05 -7.22 -3.92
C GLU A 990 43.35 -8.18 -4.90
N THR A 991 43.72 -9.46 -4.83
CA THR A 991 43.07 -10.58 -5.52
C THR A 991 42.59 -11.58 -4.47
N VAL A 992 41.30 -11.93 -4.50
CA VAL A 992 40.80 -13.09 -3.78
C VAL A 992 41.34 -14.35 -4.46
N ARG A 993 41.89 -15.27 -3.67
CA ARG A 993 42.31 -16.59 -4.15
C ARG A 993 41.79 -17.68 -3.23
N VAL A 994 41.10 -18.67 -3.81
CA VAL A 994 40.68 -19.89 -3.11
C VAL A 994 41.51 -21.06 -3.64
N THR A 995 42.39 -21.61 -2.80
CA THR A 995 43.14 -22.84 -3.10
C THR A 995 42.46 -24.01 -2.42
N ARG A 996 42.04 -25.00 -3.19
CA ARG A 996 41.27 -26.14 -2.71
C ARG A 996 42.15 -27.37 -2.58
N LEU A 997 42.23 -27.92 -1.37
CA LEU A 997 42.86 -29.20 -1.07
C LEU A 997 41.76 -30.27 -0.93
N LEU A 998 41.80 -31.26 -1.81
CA LEU A 998 40.88 -32.40 -1.79
C LEU A 998 41.27 -33.42 -0.72
N PRO A 999 40.34 -34.27 -0.24
CA PRO A 999 40.66 -35.37 0.68
C PRO A 999 41.74 -36.34 0.17
N SER A 1000 41.94 -36.40 -1.16
CA SER A 1000 43.00 -37.18 -1.81
C SER A 1000 44.41 -36.61 -1.59
N GLY A 1001 44.53 -35.39 -1.07
CA GLY A 1001 45.79 -34.65 -0.92
C GLY A 1001 46.17 -33.78 -2.12
N GLU A 1002 45.38 -33.77 -3.19
CA GLU A 1002 45.59 -32.91 -4.35
C GLU A 1002 45.17 -31.46 -4.04
N SER A 1003 46.04 -30.49 -4.37
CA SER A 1003 45.79 -29.06 -4.14
C SER A 1003 45.89 -28.28 -5.44
N SER A 1004 44.93 -27.40 -5.69
CA SER A 1004 44.93 -26.52 -6.87
C SER A 1004 44.24 -25.19 -6.57
N VAL A 1005 44.59 -24.15 -7.34
CA VAL A 1005 43.85 -22.88 -7.31
C VAL A 1005 42.48 -23.12 -7.93
N TRP A 1006 41.44 -23.08 -7.10
CA TRP A 1006 40.07 -23.37 -7.52
C TRP A 1006 39.38 -22.16 -8.14
N ALA A 1007 39.60 -20.96 -7.58
CA ALA A 1007 39.08 -19.72 -8.13
C ALA A 1007 39.93 -18.52 -7.71
N THR A 1008 39.94 -17.49 -8.55
CA THR A 1008 40.51 -16.17 -8.27
C THR A 1008 39.53 -15.09 -8.68
N LEU A 1009 39.55 -13.95 -7.98
CA LEU A 1009 38.72 -12.79 -8.30
C LEU A 1009 39.48 -11.51 -7.93
N ASP A 1010 39.77 -10.67 -8.91
CA ASP A 1010 40.45 -9.38 -8.67
C ASP A 1010 39.47 -8.36 -8.07
N ILE A 1011 39.87 -7.74 -6.95
CA ILE A 1011 39.02 -6.81 -6.19
C ILE A 1011 39.11 -5.38 -6.76
N HIS A 1012 40.27 -5.01 -7.30
CA HIS A 1012 40.48 -3.75 -8.01
C HIS A 1012 40.18 -3.90 -9.51
N PRO A 1013 39.56 -2.90 -10.14
CA PRO A 1013 39.21 -2.94 -11.56
C PRO A 1013 40.42 -2.79 -12.49
#